data_AF-A0A518GRZ5-F1
#
_entry.id   AF-A0A518GRZ5-F1
#
_cell.length_a   1.000
_cell.length_b   1.000
_cell.length_c   1.000
_cell.angle_alpha   90.00
_cell.angle_beta   90.00
_cell.angle_gamma   90.00
#
_symmetry.space_group_name_H-M   'P 1'
#
loop_
_entity.id
_entity.type
_entity.pdbx_description
1 polymer ?
#
loop_
_entity_poly.entity_id
_entity_poly.type
_entity_poly.pdbx_seq_one_letter_code
_entity_poly.pdbx_strand_id
1 'polypeptide(L)'
;MSSRSYVLSMLLVGAVVFSLQFSLRHQLVAADAATEKLTLDRILNSKDFDEQRVGSFQWSRLSNSYFSFEKENPEAKLVSLMRINIETGAKEVIIAGNLLIPPGSEQPLAVQRFQFTQDESKLLIYTNSQKVWRQNTRGDYWLFDLKQQKLTKLGGTTPSAQMMFAKISPDQTKVAFVYAHNLYVQSLTDWTVTPLTTDGSETLINGTSDWVNEEELAIRDGWRWSPDSQSIAFYQFDTTGVPRFTMIDHGQQNYPEVITFPYPKVGEKNSSTRVGVVNISGGKLTWIELPGDPREHYIPQVEWTPAGGQLLIQQMNRPQNRNIVFLVDVTSGKLRTVMTEVEETWIENDNPVKWLAGGKEFLWISERSGWRHVYRANLESGELVAITQGAFDVIDVEAIDEPKGMLYFAASPENPTQRYLYQVPLRGGEIQRVTPAGQSGWHTYQIAPSFEVAIHTFSNLTTPPRTEVVRLPGHEVVRTLADNQVLKDKLAQWKFPQPELFRVDIGNGIELDGWRFAPAHTKGEKQHPLFLHVYGEPHGQVVRDVWMGKRGFWYSMLAQEGYIVAAVDNRGTMSPRGRDFRKCVYKQIGLLASQEQALAVKALLAKWPFADPARVGIWGWSGGGSMSLNALFRYPEIYKMAIAVAPMPNQMLYDTIYQERYMGLLGDNQEGYKQGSPTTFAKQLQGDLLLIHGTGDDNCHYQATEQLMNELIAHGKQFSVMPYPSRSHSISEGRGTNFHLYQLMTNYIHEKLPLKSAPASEKVPVPVAVADKTQPGTSQASKEPVENAESGAEAYDQALIQGWTVRIHRQLKAENPEKLKKALELLEAQLKEVVQVVPPKAVQELKKVTLWFSPEYKGIAPHAEYHPSRQWLVANNRLPEMARAVEFTNVRIFEEETRRMPNFALHELAHAYHDRVLKGGYGNAEVTRAYEAAKESKKYEQVEQRSANGRSTKTKAYALTNPMEYFAEASEAYFSTNDFFPFNREELLQHDSQVVPVLKQLWGE
;
A
#
# COMPACT_ATOMS: atom_id res chain seq x y z
N MET A 1 -9.29 -67.94 -51.50
CA MET A 1 -9.83 -66.56 -51.65
C MET A 1 -10.45 -66.16 -50.32
N SER A 2 -10.17 -65.04 -49.69
CA SER A 2 -9.16 -64.03 -49.97
C SER A 2 -8.76 -63.40 -48.63
N SER A 3 -7.48 -63.13 -48.53
CA SER A 3 -6.74 -62.31 -47.58
C SER A 3 -7.18 -60.83 -47.58
N ARG A 4 -8.47 -60.53 -47.83
CA ARG A 4 -9.00 -59.16 -47.89
C ARG A 4 -9.83 -58.73 -46.67
N SER A 5 -10.26 -59.62 -45.78
CA SER A 5 -11.13 -59.24 -44.65
C SER A 5 -10.41 -58.95 -43.31
N TYR A 6 -9.16 -59.38 -43.14
CA TYR A 6 -8.39 -59.13 -41.90
C TYR A 6 -7.54 -57.84 -41.94
N VAL A 7 -7.14 -57.40 -43.13
CA VAL A 7 -6.35 -56.16 -43.28
C VAL A 7 -7.23 -54.92 -43.20
N LEU A 8 -8.50 -55.00 -43.60
CA LEU A 8 -9.43 -53.87 -43.57
C LEU A 8 -9.97 -53.55 -42.17
N SER A 9 -10.06 -54.54 -41.29
CA SER A 9 -10.54 -54.39 -39.91
C SER A 9 -9.45 -53.86 -38.96
N MET A 10 -8.17 -54.18 -39.18
CA MET A 10 -7.06 -53.55 -38.44
C MET A 10 -6.76 -52.11 -38.88
N LEU A 11 -6.96 -51.77 -40.15
CA LEU A 11 -6.79 -50.39 -40.64
C LEU A 11 -7.92 -49.44 -40.16
N LEU A 12 -9.15 -49.93 -39.99
CA LEU A 12 -10.25 -49.11 -39.45
C LEU A 12 -10.13 -48.88 -37.94
N VAL A 13 -9.70 -49.87 -37.16
CA VAL A 13 -9.48 -49.71 -35.71
C VAL A 13 -8.22 -48.86 -35.44
N GLY A 14 -7.17 -49.04 -36.24
CA GLY A 14 -5.98 -48.18 -36.19
C GLY A 14 -6.29 -46.73 -36.52
N ALA A 15 -7.06 -46.45 -37.57
CA ALA A 15 -7.42 -45.09 -37.96
C ALA A 15 -8.35 -44.39 -36.95
N VAL A 16 -9.28 -45.11 -36.32
CA VAL A 16 -10.20 -44.56 -35.29
C VAL A 16 -9.48 -44.34 -33.96
N VAL A 17 -8.56 -45.22 -33.55
CA VAL A 17 -7.76 -45.02 -32.33
C VAL A 17 -6.71 -43.93 -32.53
N PHE A 18 -6.09 -43.82 -33.71
CA PHE A 18 -5.15 -42.74 -34.01
C PHE A 18 -5.86 -41.39 -34.13
N SER A 19 -7.05 -41.31 -34.74
CA SER A 19 -7.81 -40.06 -34.81
C SER A 19 -8.43 -39.65 -33.46
N LEU A 20 -8.88 -40.58 -32.61
CA LEU A 20 -9.27 -40.25 -31.23
C LEU A 20 -8.08 -39.83 -30.36
N GLN A 21 -6.90 -40.45 -30.49
CA GLN A 21 -5.71 -40.01 -29.74
C GLN A 21 -5.12 -38.70 -30.29
N PHE A 22 -5.23 -38.44 -31.59
CA PHE A 22 -4.80 -37.17 -32.19
C PHE A 22 -5.78 -36.04 -31.88
N SER A 23 -7.10 -36.30 -31.82
CA SER A 23 -8.12 -35.35 -31.37
C SER A 23 -8.10 -35.11 -29.85
N LEU A 24 -7.81 -36.12 -29.01
CA LEU A 24 -7.57 -35.89 -27.58
C LEU A 24 -6.24 -35.16 -27.33
N ARG A 25 -5.16 -35.47 -28.06
CA ARG A 25 -3.91 -34.69 -27.96
C ARG A 25 -4.07 -33.29 -28.53
N HIS A 26 -4.82 -33.07 -29.61
CA HIS A 26 -5.12 -31.72 -30.08
C HIS A 26 -6.11 -30.99 -29.19
N GLN A 27 -7.02 -31.65 -28.46
CA GLN A 27 -7.86 -30.97 -27.45
C GLN A 27 -7.10 -30.71 -26.14
N LEU A 28 -6.12 -31.53 -25.78
CA LEU A 28 -5.22 -31.29 -24.64
C LEU A 28 -4.11 -30.27 -24.97
N VAL A 29 -3.64 -30.20 -26.21
CA VAL A 29 -2.62 -29.23 -26.67
C VAL A 29 -3.26 -27.93 -27.17
N ALA A 30 -4.49 -27.93 -27.69
CA ALA A 30 -5.22 -26.69 -28.01
C ALA A 30 -5.88 -26.03 -26.79
N ALA A 31 -6.01 -26.75 -25.65
CA ALA A 31 -6.33 -26.12 -24.38
C ALA A 31 -5.12 -25.37 -23.78
N ASP A 32 -3.91 -25.71 -24.21
CA ASP A 32 -2.64 -25.02 -23.91
C ASP A 32 -2.32 -23.90 -24.93
N ALA A 33 -3.31 -23.48 -25.73
CA ALA A 33 -3.22 -22.27 -26.53
C ALA A 33 -2.98 -21.05 -25.61
N ALA A 34 -1.70 -20.70 -25.44
CA ALA A 34 -1.16 -19.46 -24.87
C ALA A 34 -2.08 -18.79 -23.82
N THR A 35 -2.26 -19.40 -22.66
CA THR A 35 -2.71 -18.64 -21.49
C THR A 35 -1.62 -17.64 -21.16
N GLU A 36 -1.88 -16.36 -21.37
CA GLU A 36 -0.95 -15.30 -20.97
C GLU A 36 -0.64 -15.45 -19.48
N LYS A 37 0.65 -15.62 -19.15
CA LYS A 37 1.09 -15.82 -17.78
C LYS A 37 1.07 -14.49 -17.03
N LEU A 38 0.49 -14.50 -15.82
CA LEU A 38 0.66 -13.42 -14.87
C LEU A 38 2.13 -13.41 -14.41
N THR A 39 2.70 -12.22 -14.25
CA THR A 39 4.02 -12.01 -13.64
C THR A 39 3.92 -10.84 -12.68
N LEU A 40 4.79 -10.81 -11.65
CA LEU A 40 4.83 -9.70 -10.70
C LEU A 40 5.03 -8.34 -11.38
N ASP A 41 5.94 -8.28 -12.35
CA ASP A 41 6.22 -7.05 -13.09
C ASP A 41 4.96 -6.54 -13.81
N ARG A 42 4.22 -7.45 -14.46
CA ARG A 42 2.95 -7.11 -15.09
C ARG A 42 1.91 -6.64 -14.07
N ILE A 43 1.79 -7.32 -12.94
CA ILE A 43 0.80 -6.99 -11.90
C ILE A 43 1.09 -5.63 -11.25
N LEU A 44 2.35 -5.35 -10.96
CA LEU A 44 2.74 -4.23 -10.12
C LEU A 44 3.20 -3.00 -10.92
N ASN A 45 3.92 -3.20 -12.03
CA ASN A 45 4.58 -2.13 -12.80
C ASN A 45 3.92 -1.81 -14.15
N SER A 46 3.07 -2.69 -14.69
CA SER A 46 2.31 -2.39 -15.92
C SER A 46 0.97 -1.69 -15.62
N LYS A 47 0.34 -1.16 -16.68
CA LYS A 47 -1.03 -0.61 -16.65
C LYS A 47 -2.12 -1.62 -16.96
N ASP A 48 -1.75 -2.90 -17.09
CA ASP A 48 -2.65 -3.94 -17.58
C ASP A 48 -3.85 -4.18 -16.67
N PHE A 49 -3.70 -3.84 -15.39
CA PHE A 49 -4.71 -4.01 -14.35
C PHE A 49 -5.10 -2.68 -13.71
N ASP A 50 -4.90 -1.57 -14.43
CA ASP A 50 -5.32 -0.26 -13.95
C ASP A 50 -6.86 -0.23 -13.85
N GLU A 51 -7.32 0.11 -12.65
CA GLU A 51 -8.74 0.27 -12.35
C GLU A 51 -9.16 1.72 -12.62
N GLN A 52 -10.29 1.91 -13.29
CA GLN A 52 -11.00 3.18 -13.26
C GLN A 52 -11.43 3.49 -11.83
N ARG A 53 -11.11 4.70 -11.36
CA ARG A 53 -11.43 5.17 -10.01
C ARG A 53 -12.13 6.52 -10.09
N VAL A 54 -13.13 6.70 -9.24
CA VAL A 54 -13.76 8.00 -9.03
C VAL A 54 -12.86 8.81 -8.10
N GLY A 55 -12.53 10.04 -8.49
CA GLY A 55 -11.73 10.95 -7.68
C GLY A 55 -12.44 11.39 -6.39
N SER A 56 -11.74 12.14 -5.55
CA SER A 56 -12.34 12.73 -4.35
C SER A 56 -13.42 13.74 -4.72
N PHE A 57 -14.55 13.71 -4.02
CA PHE A 57 -15.63 14.67 -4.19
C PHE A 57 -16.26 15.04 -2.84
N GLN A 58 -17.09 16.08 -2.83
CA GLN A 58 -17.96 16.45 -1.71
C GLN A 58 -19.38 16.68 -2.21
N TRP A 59 -20.39 16.08 -1.57
CA TRP A 59 -21.79 16.37 -1.90
C TRP A 59 -22.15 17.84 -1.70
N SER A 60 -22.93 18.40 -2.63
CA SER A 60 -23.64 19.66 -2.38
C SER A 60 -24.76 19.42 -1.37
N ARG A 61 -24.93 20.39 -0.46
CA ARG A 61 -26.04 20.46 0.50
C ARG A 61 -27.23 21.23 -0.06
N LEU A 62 -27.00 22.07 -1.07
CA LEU A 62 -27.99 23.00 -1.60
C LEU A 62 -28.60 22.56 -2.93
N SER A 63 -28.02 21.57 -3.59
CA SER A 63 -28.44 21.15 -4.93
C SER A 63 -28.16 19.67 -5.16
N ASN A 64 -28.78 19.10 -6.21
CA ASN A 64 -28.57 17.71 -6.63
C ASN A 64 -27.25 17.55 -7.41
N SER A 65 -26.13 17.83 -6.76
CA SER A 65 -24.79 17.85 -7.37
C SER A 65 -23.70 17.48 -6.37
N TYR A 66 -22.47 17.28 -6.87
CA TYR A 66 -21.28 17.15 -6.05
C TYR A 66 -20.16 18.04 -6.59
N PHE A 67 -19.21 18.39 -5.71
CA PHE A 67 -18.03 19.16 -6.04
C PHE A 67 -16.81 18.27 -6.22
N SER A 68 -16.00 18.55 -7.23
CA SER A 68 -14.76 17.81 -7.52
C SER A 68 -13.73 18.75 -8.15
N PHE A 69 -12.45 18.52 -7.87
CA PHE A 69 -11.36 19.22 -8.52
C PHE A 69 -11.00 18.50 -9.82
N GLU A 70 -11.34 19.10 -10.96
CA GLU A 70 -11.14 18.51 -12.28
C GLU A 70 -10.59 19.54 -13.27
N LYS A 71 -9.91 19.04 -14.31
CA LYS A 71 -9.58 19.87 -15.47
C LYS A 71 -10.87 20.24 -16.21
N GLU A 72 -10.97 21.49 -16.65
CA GLU A 72 -12.15 21.96 -17.39
C GLU A 72 -12.34 21.24 -18.72
N ASN A 73 -11.22 20.86 -19.35
CA ASN A 73 -11.14 20.03 -20.54
C ASN A 73 -9.78 19.29 -20.56
N PRO A 74 -9.56 18.28 -21.43
CA PRO A 74 -8.31 17.54 -21.48
C PRO A 74 -7.05 18.40 -21.71
N GLU A 75 -7.18 19.53 -22.43
CA GLU A 75 -6.08 20.46 -22.70
C GLU A 75 -5.78 21.42 -21.55
N ALA A 76 -6.71 21.60 -20.60
CA ALA A 76 -6.56 22.54 -19.51
C ALA A 76 -5.32 22.20 -18.66
N LYS A 77 -4.52 23.23 -18.40
CA LYS A 77 -3.30 23.12 -17.59
C LYS A 77 -3.59 23.16 -16.09
N LEU A 78 -4.64 23.88 -15.70
CA LEU A 78 -5.03 24.06 -14.30
C LEU A 78 -6.24 23.18 -13.97
N VAL A 79 -6.36 22.82 -12.70
CA VAL A 79 -7.51 22.13 -12.14
C VAL A 79 -8.41 23.17 -11.49
N SER A 80 -9.70 23.10 -11.81
CA SER A 80 -10.73 24.02 -11.32
C SER A 80 -11.66 23.24 -10.38
N LEU A 81 -12.31 23.95 -9.45
CA LEU A 81 -13.40 23.36 -8.68
C LEU A 81 -14.66 23.34 -9.53
N MET A 82 -15.15 22.14 -9.80
CA MET A 82 -16.37 21.89 -10.57
C MET A 82 -17.52 21.54 -9.65
N ARG A 83 -18.72 22.04 -9.96
CA ARG A 83 -19.98 21.44 -9.52
C ARG A 83 -20.48 20.55 -10.65
N ILE A 84 -20.82 19.32 -10.32
CA ILE A 84 -21.22 18.30 -11.29
C ILE A 84 -22.61 17.83 -10.93
N ASN A 85 -23.57 18.07 -11.83
CA ASN A 85 -24.93 17.57 -11.67
C ASN A 85 -24.90 16.04 -11.61
N ILE A 86 -25.56 15.48 -10.60
CA ILE A 86 -25.43 14.06 -10.31
C ILE A 86 -26.06 13.18 -11.42
N GLU A 87 -27.15 13.65 -12.03
CA GLU A 87 -27.93 12.89 -13.00
C GLU A 87 -27.39 13.08 -14.42
N THR A 88 -27.20 14.33 -14.84
CA THR A 88 -26.81 14.66 -16.22
C THR A 88 -25.30 14.64 -16.42
N GLY A 89 -24.52 14.76 -15.35
CA GLY A 89 -23.07 14.95 -15.43
C GLY A 89 -22.64 16.32 -15.97
N ALA A 90 -23.58 17.25 -16.18
CA ALA A 90 -23.27 18.61 -16.58
C ALA A 90 -22.34 19.26 -15.54
N LYS A 91 -21.27 19.91 -16.02
CA LYS A 91 -20.25 20.53 -15.19
C LYS A 91 -20.39 22.06 -15.23
N GLU A 92 -20.30 22.67 -14.05
CA GLU A 92 -20.27 24.11 -13.83
C GLU A 92 -18.96 24.46 -13.11
N VAL A 93 -18.21 25.45 -13.63
CA VAL A 93 -17.00 25.95 -12.96
C VAL A 93 -17.41 26.83 -11.79
N ILE A 94 -17.07 26.43 -10.57
CA ILE A 94 -17.35 27.18 -9.34
C ILE A 94 -16.15 28.05 -8.94
N ILE A 95 -14.95 27.49 -9.08
CA ILE A 95 -13.69 28.23 -8.88
C ILE A 95 -12.75 27.88 -10.03
N ALA A 96 -12.50 28.84 -10.91
CA ALA A 96 -11.53 28.67 -11.98
C ALA A 96 -10.11 28.50 -11.40
N GLY A 97 -9.30 27.64 -12.01
CA GLY A 97 -7.99 27.26 -11.48
C GLY A 97 -7.00 28.41 -11.31
N ASN A 98 -7.16 29.50 -12.09
CA ASN A 98 -6.35 30.71 -11.94
C ASN A 98 -6.68 31.50 -10.65
N LEU A 99 -7.91 31.38 -10.13
CA LEU A 99 -8.32 31.98 -8.86
C LEU A 99 -7.75 31.22 -7.64
N LEU A 100 -7.16 30.04 -7.87
CA LEU A 100 -6.49 29.24 -6.86
C LEU A 100 -4.98 29.50 -6.81
N ILE A 101 -4.47 30.48 -7.56
CA ILE A 101 -3.06 30.90 -7.51
C ILE A 101 -2.89 31.87 -6.33
N PRO A 102 -2.12 31.53 -5.29
CA PRO A 102 -1.87 32.46 -4.19
C PRO A 102 -1.15 33.73 -4.64
N PRO A 103 -1.37 34.88 -3.97
CA PRO A 103 -0.58 36.08 -4.20
C PRO A 103 0.93 35.80 -4.08
N GLY A 104 1.70 36.16 -5.11
CA GLY A 104 3.15 35.92 -5.17
C GLY A 104 3.58 34.52 -5.62
N SER A 105 2.65 33.67 -6.07
CA SER A 105 2.92 32.35 -6.65
C SER A 105 2.66 32.35 -8.17
N GLU A 106 3.36 31.49 -8.91
CA GLU A 106 3.07 31.18 -10.31
C GLU A 106 2.23 29.90 -10.49
N GLN A 107 2.09 29.11 -9.43
CA GLN A 107 1.39 27.82 -9.43
C GLN A 107 0.12 27.86 -8.59
N PRO A 108 -0.96 27.17 -9.02
CA PRO A 108 -2.16 27.04 -8.22
C PRO A 108 -1.91 26.20 -6.97
N LEU A 109 -2.78 26.35 -5.98
CA LEU A 109 -2.81 25.48 -4.82
C LEU A 109 -2.95 24.00 -5.23
N ALA A 110 -2.05 23.15 -4.74
CA ALA A 110 -2.21 21.70 -4.78
C ALA A 110 -3.23 21.27 -3.71
N VAL A 111 -4.52 21.34 -4.07
CA VAL A 111 -5.61 21.03 -3.15
C VAL A 111 -5.64 19.56 -2.81
N GLN A 112 -5.60 19.25 -1.52
CA GLN A 112 -5.68 17.87 -1.03
C GLN A 112 -7.02 17.53 -0.40
N ARG A 113 -7.58 18.49 0.36
CA ARG A 113 -8.92 18.40 0.94
C ARG A 113 -9.57 19.77 0.90
N PHE A 114 -10.89 19.79 0.87
CA PHE A 114 -11.66 21.01 0.95
C PHE A 114 -12.97 20.77 1.71
N GLN A 115 -13.53 21.85 2.24
CA GLN A 115 -14.79 21.81 2.98
C GLN A 115 -15.57 23.11 2.77
N PHE A 116 -16.79 23.00 2.25
CA PHE A 116 -17.73 24.13 2.20
C PHE A 116 -18.34 24.48 3.57
N THR A 117 -18.67 25.76 3.76
CA THR A 117 -19.63 26.21 4.78
C THR A 117 -21.01 25.60 4.55
N GLN A 118 -21.90 25.65 5.54
CA GLN A 118 -23.25 25.07 5.42
C GLN A 118 -24.06 25.65 4.25
N ASP A 119 -23.89 26.93 3.98
CA ASP A 119 -24.52 27.67 2.88
C ASP A 119 -23.71 27.67 1.58
N GLU A 120 -22.61 26.90 1.51
CA GLU A 120 -21.68 26.84 0.38
C GLU A 120 -21.11 28.20 -0.07
N SER A 121 -21.16 29.24 0.77
CA SER A 121 -20.68 30.59 0.42
C SER A 121 -19.16 30.75 0.54
N LYS A 122 -18.49 29.88 1.32
CA LYS A 122 -17.05 29.87 1.50
C LYS A 122 -16.51 28.45 1.48
N LEU A 123 -15.26 28.32 1.06
CA LEU A 123 -14.54 27.06 0.94
C LEU A 123 -13.25 27.11 1.77
N LEU A 124 -13.12 26.22 2.74
CA LEU A 124 -11.87 25.94 3.41
C LEU A 124 -11.06 24.95 2.57
N ILE A 125 -9.81 25.29 2.25
CA ILE A 125 -8.92 24.50 1.41
C ILE A 125 -7.69 24.10 2.22
N TYR A 126 -7.33 22.83 2.18
CA TYR A 126 -6.17 22.26 2.86
C TYR A 126 -5.10 21.81 1.85
N THR A 127 -3.87 22.27 2.08
CA THR A 127 -2.73 22.15 1.15
C THR A 127 -1.42 21.92 1.88
N ASN A 128 -0.33 21.67 1.13
CA ASN A 128 1.04 21.58 1.64
C ASN A 128 1.17 20.66 2.87
N SER A 129 0.46 19.52 2.83
CA SER A 129 0.32 18.68 4.00
C SER A 129 1.60 17.92 4.33
N GLN A 130 1.80 17.62 5.60
CA GLN A 130 2.88 16.84 6.15
C GLN A 130 2.31 15.69 7.00
N LYS A 131 2.93 14.52 6.88
CA LYS A 131 2.61 13.34 7.70
C LYS A 131 3.01 13.64 9.15
N VAL A 132 2.13 13.34 10.10
CA VAL A 132 2.45 13.40 11.55
C VAL A 132 2.75 12.00 12.05
N TRP A 133 1.74 11.12 12.05
CA TRP A 133 1.90 9.68 12.31
C TRP A 133 1.57 8.87 11.07
N ARG A 134 0.28 8.62 10.81
CA ARG A 134 -0.16 7.82 9.65
C ARG A 134 -0.88 8.60 8.55
N GLN A 135 -1.35 9.82 8.87
CA GLN A 135 -2.04 10.69 7.93
C GLN A 135 -1.35 12.05 7.83
N ASN A 136 -1.60 12.74 6.72
CA ASN A 136 -1.15 14.11 6.53
C ASN A 136 -2.11 15.10 7.21
N THR A 137 -1.99 15.25 8.53
CA THR A 137 -2.89 16.06 9.38
C THR A 137 -2.38 17.48 9.65
N ARG A 138 -1.14 17.78 9.28
CA ARG A 138 -0.53 19.11 9.41
C ARG A 138 -0.34 19.76 8.04
N GLY A 139 -0.67 21.03 7.86
CA GLY A 139 -0.56 21.68 6.54
C GLY A 139 -0.91 23.17 6.55
N ASP A 140 -1.11 23.73 5.36
CA ASP A 140 -1.56 25.11 5.16
C ASP A 140 -3.06 25.13 4.87
N TYR A 141 -3.75 26.12 5.44
CA TYR A 141 -5.18 26.36 5.21
C TYR A 141 -5.43 27.68 4.49
N TRP A 142 -6.40 27.66 3.59
CA TRP A 142 -6.84 28.82 2.83
C TRP A 142 -8.36 28.92 2.86
N LEU A 143 -8.87 30.14 2.88
CA LEU A 143 -10.29 30.43 2.73
C LEU A 143 -10.52 31.03 1.36
N PHE A 144 -11.43 30.46 0.59
CA PHE A 144 -11.96 31.06 -0.61
C PHE A 144 -13.39 31.56 -0.37
N ASP A 145 -13.61 32.87 -0.49
CA ASP A 145 -14.95 33.47 -0.44
C ASP A 145 -15.52 33.51 -1.87
N LEU A 146 -16.62 32.80 -2.12
CA LEU A 146 -17.20 32.66 -3.46
C LEU A 146 -17.82 33.97 -3.95
N LYS A 147 -18.39 34.78 -3.05
CA LYS A 147 -19.03 36.05 -3.41
C LYS A 147 -17.98 37.10 -3.77
N GLN A 148 -16.86 37.11 -3.05
CA GLN A 148 -15.75 38.04 -3.29
C GLN A 148 -14.76 37.51 -4.35
N GLN A 149 -14.85 36.23 -4.73
CA GLN A 149 -13.86 35.51 -5.53
C GLN A 149 -12.42 35.69 -5.01
N LYS A 150 -12.27 35.62 -3.68
CA LYS A 150 -11.03 35.96 -3.00
C LYS A 150 -10.46 34.77 -2.25
N LEU A 151 -9.24 34.38 -2.60
CA LEU A 151 -8.42 33.41 -1.88
C LEU A 151 -7.58 34.11 -0.80
N THR A 152 -7.67 33.67 0.45
CA THR A 152 -6.91 34.24 1.57
C THR A 152 -6.23 33.13 2.40
N LYS A 153 -4.94 33.31 2.72
CA LYS A 153 -4.22 32.39 3.61
C LYS A 153 -4.70 32.55 5.06
N LEU A 154 -4.90 31.45 5.75
CA LEU A 154 -5.26 31.42 7.17
C LEU A 154 -4.01 31.18 8.05
N GLY A 155 -4.13 31.45 9.35
CA GLY A 155 -3.08 31.20 10.34
C GLY A 155 -2.20 32.40 10.68
N GLY A 156 -2.41 33.57 10.06
CA GLY A 156 -1.62 34.78 10.32
C GLY A 156 -0.13 34.56 10.07
N THR A 157 0.69 34.68 11.12
CA THR A 157 2.15 34.48 11.09
C THR A 157 2.59 33.05 11.36
N THR A 158 1.65 32.10 11.48
CA THR A 158 1.97 30.68 11.69
C THR A 158 2.87 30.17 10.55
N PRO A 159 3.97 29.44 10.86
CA PRO A 159 4.84 28.91 9.82
C PRO A 159 4.11 27.96 8.87
N SER A 160 4.61 27.90 7.64
CA SER A 160 4.06 27.06 6.58
C SER A 160 3.96 25.60 7.01
N ALA A 161 2.86 24.95 6.65
CA ALA A 161 2.60 23.54 6.93
C ALA A 161 2.66 23.13 8.41
N GLN A 162 2.22 24.01 9.32
CA GLN A 162 2.19 23.75 10.77
C GLN A 162 0.79 23.69 11.39
N MET A 163 -0.26 24.16 10.71
CA MET A 163 -1.61 24.16 11.26
C MET A 163 -2.26 22.78 11.15
N MET A 164 -3.16 22.47 12.08
CA MET A 164 -3.93 21.23 12.10
C MET A 164 -5.41 21.50 12.38
N PHE A 165 -6.28 20.70 11.76
CA PHE A 165 -7.74 20.66 12.01
C PHE A 165 -8.44 22.02 12.01
N ALA A 166 -8.09 22.91 11.07
CA ALA A 166 -8.78 24.20 10.95
C ALA A 166 -10.26 24.00 10.58
N LYS A 167 -11.16 24.74 11.23
CA LYS A 167 -12.61 24.70 11.00
C LYS A 167 -13.23 26.09 11.11
N ILE A 168 -14.08 26.45 10.15
CA ILE A 168 -14.89 27.68 10.16
C ILE A 168 -15.98 27.54 11.25
N SER A 169 -16.24 28.62 11.98
CA SER A 169 -17.30 28.68 13.00
C SER A 169 -18.70 28.56 12.37
N PRO A 170 -19.72 28.05 13.10
CA PRO A 170 -21.09 27.94 12.57
C PRO A 170 -21.67 29.22 11.95
N ASP A 171 -21.44 30.37 12.60
CA ASP A 171 -21.80 31.72 12.12
C ASP A 171 -20.88 32.27 11.00
N GLN A 172 -19.84 31.52 10.64
CA GLN A 172 -18.86 31.84 9.60
C GLN A 172 -18.05 33.13 9.79
N THR A 173 -17.98 33.65 11.02
CA THR A 173 -17.21 34.87 11.32
C THR A 173 -15.78 34.59 11.76
N LYS A 174 -15.44 33.33 12.06
CA LYS A 174 -14.13 32.92 12.59
C LYS A 174 -13.66 31.58 12.02
N VAL A 175 -12.37 31.32 12.15
CA VAL A 175 -11.75 29.99 11.97
C VAL A 175 -10.94 29.67 13.21
N ALA A 176 -11.11 28.49 13.77
CA ALA A 176 -10.21 27.99 14.81
C ALA A 176 -9.37 26.84 14.26
N PHE A 177 -8.19 26.65 14.84
CA PHE A 177 -7.20 25.66 14.41
C PHE A 177 -6.26 25.31 15.56
N VAL A 178 -5.53 24.21 15.41
CA VAL A 178 -4.44 23.84 16.33
C VAL A 178 -3.10 24.19 15.68
N TYR A 179 -2.21 24.78 16.48
CA TYR A 179 -0.82 25.01 16.12
C TYR A 179 0.04 24.85 17.37
N ALA A 180 1.18 24.17 17.27
CA ALA A 180 2.12 23.97 18.38
C ALA A 180 1.43 23.54 19.69
N HIS A 181 0.56 22.52 19.60
CA HIS A 181 -0.20 21.96 20.73
C HIS A 181 -1.13 22.95 21.44
N ASN A 182 -1.48 24.06 20.79
CA ASN A 182 -2.38 25.08 21.31
C ASN A 182 -3.53 25.38 20.34
N LEU A 183 -4.67 25.75 20.91
CA LEU A 183 -5.82 26.23 20.15
C LEU A 183 -5.67 27.72 19.85
N TYR A 184 -6.01 28.08 18.61
CA TYR A 184 -6.07 29.46 18.15
C TYR A 184 -7.41 29.72 17.49
N VAL A 185 -7.86 30.97 17.57
CA VAL A 185 -8.98 31.47 16.79
C VAL A 185 -8.53 32.66 15.96
N GLN A 186 -8.96 32.69 14.71
CA GLN A 186 -8.75 33.78 13.78
C GLN A 186 -10.10 34.40 13.43
N SER A 187 -10.19 35.70 13.57
CA SER A 187 -11.33 36.49 13.10
C SER A 187 -11.26 36.65 11.57
N LEU A 188 -12.39 36.49 10.88
CA LEU A 188 -12.48 36.67 9.43
C LEU A 188 -12.86 38.10 9.01
N THR A 189 -13.07 39.01 9.98
CA THR A 189 -13.38 40.41 9.71
C THR A 189 -12.12 41.28 9.69
N ASP A 190 -11.33 41.22 10.74
CA ASP A 190 -10.08 42.00 10.94
C ASP A 190 -8.81 41.15 10.80
N TRP A 191 -8.94 39.84 10.57
CA TRP A 191 -7.83 38.89 10.36
C TRP A 191 -6.93 38.67 11.58
N THR A 192 -7.33 39.15 12.75
CA THR A 192 -6.60 38.97 14.01
C THR A 192 -6.60 37.50 14.44
N VAL A 193 -5.44 37.00 14.88
CA VAL A 193 -5.26 35.65 15.44
C VAL A 193 -5.04 35.75 16.95
N THR A 194 -5.82 34.99 17.72
CA THR A 194 -5.80 34.99 19.19
C THR A 194 -5.55 33.57 19.71
N PRO A 195 -4.52 33.34 20.55
CA PRO A 195 -4.35 32.06 21.23
C PRO A 195 -5.46 31.88 22.28
N LEU A 196 -6.07 30.70 22.30
CA LEU A 196 -7.06 30.29 23.30
C LEU A 196 -6.43 29.44 24.42
N THR A 197 -5.37 28.71 24.10
CA THR A 197 -4.50 28.04 25.07
C THR A 197 -3.05 28.48 24.82
N THR A 198 -2.21 28.39 25.85
CA THR A 198 -0.79 28.80 25.77
C THR A 198 0.16 27.84 26.50
N ASP A 199 -0.37 26.81 27.15
CA ASP A 199 0.35 25.82 27.94
C ASP A 199 0.79 24.59 27.13
N GLY A 200 0.41 24.52 25.86
CA GLY A 200 0.80 23.45 24.94
C GLY A 200 2.32 23.29 24.90
N SER A 201 2.76 22.05 25.06
CA SER A 201 4.18 21.67 25.15
C SER A 201 4.38 20.27 24.55
N GLU A 202 5.58 19.73 24.66
CA GLU A 202 5.84 18.34 24.29
C GLU A 202 4.97 17.33 25.06
N THR A 203 4.56 17.69 26.30
CA THR A 203 3.82 16.78 27.17
C THR A 203 2.35 17.13 27.36
N LEU A 204 1.98 18.40 27.16
CA LEU A 204 0.60 18.89 27.20
C LEU A 204 0.10 19.20 25.80
N ILE A 205 -0.92 18.48 25.36
CA ILE A 205 -1.44 18.52 24.00
C ILE A 205 -2.90 19.01 24.03
N ASN A 206 -3.18 20.21 23.50
CA ASN A 206 -4.53 20.77 23.43
C ASN A 206 -5.12 20.66 22.02
N GLY A 207 -6.33 20.10 21.90
CA GLY A 207 -7.11 20.11 20.65
C GLY A 207 -6.69 19.06 19.61
N THR A 208 -5.70 18.22 19.90
CA THR A 208 -5.34 17.00 19.18
C THR A 208 -5.14 15.86 20.18
N SER A 209 -4.33 14.85 19.89
CA SER A 209 -4.05 13.73 20.79
C SER A 209 -2.57 13.35 20.81
N ASP A 210 -2.25 12.43 21.74
CA ASP A 210 -1.02 11.64 21.70
C ASP A 210 -1.14 10.48 20.70
N TRP A 211 -0.05 9.71 20.53
CA TRP A 211 0.01 8.65 19.51
C TRP A 211 -1.08 7.58 19.69
N VAL A 212 -1.28 7.07 20.91
CA VAL A 212 -2.15 5.91 21.17
C VAL A 212 -3.63 6.27 21.06
N ASN A 213 -4.05 7.44 21.56
CA ASN A 213 -5.45 7.88 21.38
C ASN A 213 -5.74 8.23 19.92
N GLU A 214 -4.74 8.71 19.17
CA GLU A 214 -4.88 8.89 17.73
C GLU A 214 -5.12 7.55 17.02
N GLU A 215 -4.36 6.50 17.36
CA GLU A 215 -4.47 5.18 16.73
C GLU A 215 -5.72 4.44 17.12
N GLU A 216 -5.91 4.22 18.41
CA GLU A 216 -6.83 3.20 18.89
C GLU A 216 -8.24 3.72 19.15
N LEU A 217 -8.40 5.04 19.25
CA LEU A 217 -9.68 5.73 19.44
C LEU A 217 -9.99 6.73 18.31
N ALA A 218 -9.12 6.83 17.30
CA ALA A 218 -9.25 7.75 16.17
C ALA A 218 -9.40 9.25 16.56
N ILE A 219 -8.95 9.64 17.75
CA ILE A 219 -9.05 11.03 18.25
C ILE A 219 -7.97 11.89 17.60
N ARG A 220 -8.10 12.17 16.32
CA ARG A 220 -7.18 13.08 15.58
C ARG A 220 -7.61 14.53 15.78
N ASP A 221 -8.87 14.79 15.43
CA ASP A 221 -9.54 16.06 15.62
C ASP A 221 -10.07 16.16 17.06
N GLY A 222 -9.30 16.80 17.91
CA GLY A 222 -9.54 16.88 19.35
C GLY A 222 -10.38 18.08 19.81
N TRP A 223 -11.15 18.76 18.95
CA TRP A 223 -11.97 19.90 19.40
C TRP A 223 -13.25 20.14 18.60
N ARG A 224 -14.24 20.83 19.19
CA ARG A 224 -15.55 21.12 18.59
C ARG A 224 -16.01 22.55 18.90
N TRP A 225 -16.51 23.25 17.87
CA TRP A 225 -17.22 24.52 18.02
C TRP A 225 -18.55 24.31 18.76
N SER A 226 -18.88 25.21 19.69
CA SER A 226 -20.25 25.30 20.19
C SER A 226 -21.21 25.74 19.07
N PRO A 227 -22.49 25.30 19.08
CA PRO A 227 -23.46 25.66 18.04
C PRO A 227 -23.67 27.18 17.86
N ASP A 228 -23.45 27.97 18.91
CA ASP A 228 -23.60 29.43 18.94
C ASP A 228 -22.31 30.19 18.58
N SER A 229 -21.25 29.48 18.16
CA SER A 229 -19.93 30.02 17.85
C SER A 229 -19.21 30.72 19.02
N GLN A 230 -19.68 30.64 20.27
CA GLN A 230 -19.10 31.38 21.39
C GLN A 230 -18.00 30.63 22.14
N SER A 231 -17.86 29.33 21.95
CA SER A 231 -16.93 28.50 22.73
C SER A 231 -16.39 27.33 21.94
N ILE A 232 -15.29 26.78 22.43
CA ILE A 232 -14.67 25.55 21.91
C ILE A 232 -14.54 24.56 23.06
N ALA A 233 -15.05 23.35 22.86
CA ALA A 233 -14.74 22.19 23.70
C ALA A 233 -13.58 21.42 23.09
N PHE A 234 -12.63 20.96 23.90
CA PHE A 234 -11.45 20.27 23.41
C PHE A 234 -10.90 19.24 24.39
N TYR A 235 -10.17 18.26 23.87
CA TYR A 235 -9.38 17.34 24.67
C TYR A 235 -8.03 17.98 25.03
N GLN A 236 -7.62 17.80 26.29
CA GLN A 236 -6.22 17.96 26.69
C GLN A 236 -5.67 16.59 27.08
N PHE A 237 -4.52 16.24 26.51
CA PHE A 237 -3.75 15.06 26.89
C PHE A 237 -2.47 15.48 27.63
N ASP A 238 -2.25 14.89 28.81
CA ASP A 238 -1.03 15.02 29.60
C ASP A 238 -0.24 13.71 29.61
N THR A 239 0.84 13.71 28.83
CA THR A 239 1.75 12.56 28.66
C THR A 239 2.87 12.54 29.70
N THR A 240 2.83 13.40 30.72
CA THR A 240 3.88 13.45 31.77
C THR A 240 4.01 12.13 32.51
N GLY A 241 5.23 11.58 32.48
CA GLY A 241 5.56 10.29 33.11
C GLY A 241 5.05 9.07 32.35
N VAL A 242 4.48 9.23 31.15
CA VAL A 242 4.25 8.12 30.23
C VAL A 242 5.61 7.68 29.66
N PRO A 243 5.94 6.38 29.67
CA PRO A 243 7.17 5.89 29.05
C PRO A 243 7.27 6.31 27.59
N ARG A 244 8.49 6.63 27.18
CA ARG A 244 8.77 7.12 25.83
C ARG A 244 9.42 6.02 25.01
N PHE A 245 8.91 5.81 23.81
CA PHE A 245 9.55 4.94 22.83
C PHE A 245 10.49 5.75 21.95
N THR A 246 11.60 5.14 21.54
CA THR A 246 12.61 5.76 20.70
C THR A 246 12.77 4.97 19.41
N MET A 247 12.62 5.66 18.29
CA MET A 247 12.86 5.18 16.94
C MET A 247 14.07 5.88 16.35
N ILE A 248 14.74 5.19 15.43
CA ILE A 248 15.89 5.72 14.70
C ILE A 248 15.47 5.84 13.23
N ASP A 249 15.36 7.06 12.72
CA ASP A 249 15.17 7.30 11.30
C ASP A 249 16.54 7.42 10.63
N HIS A 250 16.86 6.42 9.81
CA HIS A 250 18.12 6.36 9.08
C HIS A 250 18.17 7.20 7.80
N GLY A 251 17.06 7.85 7.40
CA GLY A 251 16.95 8.90 6.38
C GLY A 251 17.95 8.87 5.22
N GLN A 252 18.37 10.06 4.76
CA GLN A 252 19.52 10.23 3.85
C GLN A 252 20.63 11.11 4.46
N GLN A 253 20.47 11.52 5.71
CA GLN A 253 21.43 12.34 6.45
C GLN A 253 22.63 11.52 6.98
N ASN A 254 23.76 12.20 7.23
CA ASN A 254 24.99 11.58 7.73
C ASN A 254 24.85 10.93 9.12
N TYR A 255 23.95 11.45 9.96
CA TYR A 255 23.65 10.92 11.28
C TYR A 255 22.15 10.68 11.38
N PRO A 256 21.70 9.50 11.84
CA PRO A 256 20.27 9.22 11.92
C PRO A 256 19.57 10.19 12.87
N GLU A 257 18.30 10.45 12.59
CA GLU A 257 17.45 11.23 13.49
C GLU A 257 16.85 10.31 14.56
N VAL A 258 16.86 10.79 15.81
CA VAL A 258 16.25 10.08 16.93
C VAL A 258 14.86 10.65 17.14
N ILE A 259 13.85 9.84 16.85
CA ILE A 259 12.45 10.20 17.07
C ILE A 259 12.04 9.59 18.41
N THR A 260 11.54 10.40 19.33
CA THR A 260 11.07 9.91 20.63
C THR A 260 9.69 10.46 20.91
N PHE A 261 8.77 9.61 21.39
CA PHE A 261 7.40 9.99 21.69
C PHE A 261 6.81 9.14 22.83
N PRO A 262 5.79 9.65 23.55
CA PRO A 262 5.07 8.87 24.57
C PRO A 262 4.34 7.68 23.94
N TYR A 263 4.58 6.48 24.45
CA TYR A 263 3.90 5.25 24.02
C TYR A 263 3.77 4.31 25.23
N PRO A 264 2.60 4.27 25.90
CA PRO A 264 2.34 3.31 26.95
C PRO A 264 2.17 1.91 26.36
N LYS A 265 3.14 1.02 26.62
CA LYS A 265 2.98 -0.41 26.38
C LYS A 265 2.08 -1.03 27.45
N VAL A 266 1.58 -2.24 27.21
CA VAL A 266 0.75 -3.01 28.16
C VAL A 266 1.21 -2.86 29.61
N GLY A 267 0.29 -2.50 30.51
CA GLY A 267 0.56 -2.35 31.94
C GLY A 267 1.23 -1.04 32.34
N GLU A 268 1.70 -0.23 31.39
CA GLU A 268 2.32 1.06 31.66
C GLU A 268 1.28 2.16 31.95
N LYS A 269 1.79 3.30 32.42
CA LYS A 269 1.00 4.50 32.70
C LYS A 269 0.50 5.16 31.42
N ASN A 270 -0.82 5.30 31.28
CA ASN A 270 -1.46 6.04 30.19
C ASN A 270 -1.37 7.56 30.37
N SER A 271 -1.56 8.28 29.27
CA SER A 271 -1.80 9.73 29.27
C SER A 271 -3.06 10.09 30.04
N SER A 272 -3.01 11.18 30.80
CA SER A 272 -4.20 11.74 31.44
C SER A 272 -5.04 12.45 30.39
N THR A 273 -6.31 12.11 30.28
CA THR A 273 -7.23 12.73 29.31
C THR A 273 -8.30 13.55 30.02
N ARG A 274 -8.45 14.82 29.66
CA ARG A 274 -9.49 15.71 30.21
C ARG A 274 -10.16 16.54 29.11
N VAL A 275 -11.32 17.10 29.43
CA VAL A 275 -12.11 17.95 28.52
C VAL A 275 -12.16 19.36 29.08
N GLY A 276 -11.78 20.34 28.25
CA GLY A 276 -11.84 21.76 28.56
C GLY A 276 -12.81 22.51 27.65
N VAL A 277 -13.38 23.61 28.15
CA VAL A 277 -14.21 24.55 27.39
C VAL A 277 -13.65 25.96 27.54
N VAL A 278 -13.36 26.61 26.42
CA VAL A 278 -12.81 27.97 26.37
C VAL A 278 -13.70 28.88 25.53
N ASN A 279 -13.91 30.12 26.00
CA ASN A 279 -14.61 31.15 25.24
C ASN A 279 -13.68 31.70 24.13
N ILE A 280 -14.25 32.00 22.97
CA ILE A 280 -13.50 32.51 21.81
C ILE A 280 -12.92 33.91 22.01
N SER A 281 -13.43 34.69 22.97
CA SER A 281 -12.82 35.96 23.39
C SER A 281 -11.54 35.78 24.20
N GLY A 282 -11.17 34.53 24.50
CA GLY A 282 -10.16 34.18 25.50
C GLY A 282 -10.72 34.25 26.92
N GLY A 283 -9.85 34.08 27.91
CA GLY A 283 -10.19 34.17 29.34
C GLY A 283 -10.00 32.85 30.09
N LYS A 284 -10.76 32.67 31.18
CA LYS A 284 -10.64 31.50 32.06
C LYS A 284 -11.16 30.24 31.36
N LEU A 285 -10.33 29.20 31.36
CA LEU A 285 -10.67 27.86 30.90
C LEU A 285 -11.54 27.14 31.94
N THR A 286 -12.62 26.49 31.48
CA THR A 286 -13.47 25.62 32.32
C THR A 286 -13.10 24.17 32.08
N TRP A 287 -12.64 23.48 33.11
CA TRP A 287 -12.35 22.04 33.06
C TRP A 287 -13.58 21.24 33.50
N ILE A 288 -13.87 20.16 32.77
CA ILE A 288 -14.94 19.23 33.13
C ILE A 288 -14.37 18.15 34.07
N GLU A 289 -14.90 18.12 35.29
CA GLU A 289 -14.49 17.15 36.32
C GLU A 289 -15.22 15.81 36.13
N LEU A 290 -14.61 14.90 35.37
CA LEU A 290 -15.07 13.52 35.23
C LEU A 290 -14.63 12.68 36.44
N PRO A 291 -15.43 11.70 36.88
CA PRO A 291 -15.09 10.87 38.04
C PRO A 291 -13.93 9.92 37.74
N GLY A 292 -13.07 9.68 38.73
CA GLY A 292 -11.96 8.72 38.66
C GLY A 292 -10.62 9.35 38.27
N ASP A 293 -9.58 8.51 38.16
CA ASP A 293 -8.27 8.96 37.67
C ASP A 293 -8.33 9.13 36.14
N PRO A 294 -7.99 10.31 35.58
CA PRO A 294 -7.98 10.56 34.14
C PRO A 294 -6.97 9.71 33.34
N ARG A 295 -6.11 8.95 34.00
CA ARG A 295 -5.18 7.98 33.39
C ARG A 295 -5.75 6.56 33.33
N GLU A 296 -6.78 6.27 34.12
CA GLU A 296 -7.40 4.93 34.19
C GLU A 296 -8.75 4.87 33.45
N HIS A 297 -9.00 5.85 32.58
CA HIS A 297 -10.14 5.87 31.68
C HIS A 297 -9.80 6.55 30.35
N TYR A 298 -10.63 6.30 29.33
CA TYR A 298 -10.58 6.92 28.02
C TYR A 298 -11.83 7.76 27.77
N ILE A 299 -11.71 8.77 26.91
CA ILE A 299 -12.83 9.63 26.51
C ILE A 299 -12.96 9.53 24.98
N PRO A 300 -13.64 8.50 24.45
CA PRO A 300 -13.68 8.28 23.01
C PRO A 300 -14.49 9.33 22.24
N GLN A 301 -15.45 10.01 22.90
CA GLN A 301 -16.33 10.96 22.23
C GLN A 301 -16.72 12.13 23.15
N VAL A 302 -16.68 13.34 22.58
CA VAL A 302 -17.15 14.61 23.14
C VAL A 302 -17.91 15.33 22.04
N GLU A 303 -19.17 15.68 22.30
CA GLU A 303 -20.03 16.35 21.32
C GLU A 303 -20.93 17.40 22.00
N TRP A 304 -21.15 18.54 21.36
CA TRP A 304 -22.11 19.53 21.84
C TRP A 304 -23.54 19.05 21.61
N THR A 305 -24.44 19.33 22.56
CA THR A 305 -25.87 19.23 22.29
C THR A 305 -26.27 20.27 21.23
N PRO A 306 -27.23 20.00 20.33
CA PRO A 306 -27.66 20.95 19.30
C PRO A 306 -28.15 22.29 19.87
N ALA A 307 -28.75 22.27 21.06
CA ALA A 307 -29.21 23.48 21.76
C ALA A 307 -28.08 24.36 22.32
N GLY A 308 -26.83 23.88 22.35
CA GLY A 308 -25.71 24.54 23.00
C GLY A 308 -25.75 24.42 24.53
N GLY A 309 -24.71 24.95 25.20
CA GLY A 309 -24.62 25.00 26.67
C GLY A 309 -24.32 23.67 27.38
N GLN A 310 -24.48 22.53 26.70
CA GLN A 310 -24.18 21.21 27.26
C GLN A 310 -23.30 20.35 26.34
N LEU A 311 -22.50 19.48 26.95
CA LEU A 311 -21.66 18.47 26.29
C LEU A 311 -22.14 17.07 26.63
N LEU A 312 -22.25 16.21 25.62
CA LEU A 312 -22.33 14.76 25.79
C LEU A 312 -20.91 14.20 25.75
N ILE A 313 -20.52 13.48 26.79
CA ILE A 313 -19.18 12.92 26.96
C ILE A 313 -19.30 11.42 27.24
N GLN A 314 -18.59 10.59 26.48
CA GLN A 314 -18.43 9.17 26.77
C GLN A 314 -17.17 8.95 27.62
N GLN A 315 -17.29 8.20 28.71
CA GLN A 315 -16.18 7.81 29.57
C GLN A 315 -16.11 6.28 29.63
N MET A 316 -15.05 5.72 29.04
CA MET A 316 -14.79 4.30 29.00
C MET A 316 -13.71 3.94 30.03
N ASN A 317 -13.92 2.91 30.85
CA ASN A 317 -12.88 2.45 31.77
C ASN A 317 -11.68 1.85 31.00
N ARG A 318 -10.51 1.75 31.64
CA ARG A 318 -9.30 1.18 31.01
C ARG A 318 -9.46 -0.23 30.40
N PRO A 319 -10.16 -1.20 31.05
CA PRO A 319 -10.47 -2.49 30.42
C PRO A 319 -11.42 -2.40 29.20
N GLN A 320 -12.04 -1.24 28.98
CA GLN A 320 -12.95 -0.96 27.87
C GLN A 320 -14.20 -1.83 27.85
N ASN A 321 -14.70 -2.21 29.03
CA ASN A 321 -15.88 -3.06 29.20
C ASN A 321 -17.04 -2.33 29.89
N ARG A 322 -16.84 -1.05 30.25
CA ARG A 322 -17.86 -0.16 30.79
C ARG A 322 -17.73 1.23 30.18
N ASN A 323 -18.81 1.71 29.55
CA ASN A 323 -18.90 3.05 28.97
C ASN A 323 -20.04 3.84 29.63
N ILE A 324 -19.74 4.97 30.24
CA ILE A 324 -20.72 5.88 30.83
C ILE A 324 -20.91 7.07 29.91
N VAL A 325 -22.16 7.38 29.57
CA VAL A 325 -22.51 8.59 28.83
C VAL A 325 -22.94 9.66 29.84
N PHE A 326 -22.22 10.77 29.89
CA PHE A 326 -22.54 11.94 30.69
C PHE A 326 -23.10 13.07 29.83
N LEU A 327 -24.02 13.82 30.41
CA LEU A 327 -24.42 15.15 29.96
C LEU A 327 -23.87 16.18 30.96
N VAL A 328 -23.17 17.19 30.47
CA VAL A 328 -22.47 18.17 31.29
C VAL A 328 -22.92 19.57 30.92
N ASP A 329 -23.38 20.33 31.89
CA ASP A 329 -23.62 21.78 31.73
C ASP A 329 -22.29 22.54 31.83
N VAL A 330 -21.91 23.25 30.78
CA VAL A 330 -20.55 23.84 30.67
C VAL A 330 -20.38 25.10 31.53
N THR A 331 -21.47 25.68 32.04
CA THR A 331 -21.44 26.88 32.88
C THR A 331 -21.26 26.52 34.35
N SER A 332 -22.04 25.56 34.82
CA SER A 332 -22.04 25.08 36.20
C SER A 332 -21.05 23.94 36.46
N GLY A 333 -20.61 23.24 35.39
CA GLY A 333 -19.82 22.02 35.50
C GLY A 333 -20.61 20.82 36.02
N LYS A 334 -21.95 20.92 36.15
CA LYS A 334 -22.77 19.83 36.71
C LYS A 334 -22.87 18.68 35.72
N LEU A 335 -22.51 17.48 36.17
CA LEU A 335 -22.63 16.23 35.42
C LEU A 335 -23.93 15.50 35.76
N ARG A 336 -24.56 14.91 34.73
CA ARG A 336 -25.65 13.94 34.85
C ARG A 336 -25.29 12.70 34.04
N THR A 337 -25.37 11.52 34.64
CA THR A 337 -25.29 10.27 33.88
C THR A 337 -26.57 10.10 33.06
N VAL A 338 -26.43 9.93 31.75
CA VAL A 338 -27.51 9.62 30.82
C VAL A 338 -27.73 8.11 30.78
N MET A 339 -26.68 7.34 30.53
CA MET A 339 -26.74 5.88 30.46
C MET A 339 -25.39 5.24 30.78
N THR A 340 -25.39 3.93 30.98
CA THR A 340 -24.18 3.12 31.11
C THR A 340 -24.33 1.85 30.29
N GLU A 341 -23.35 1.55 29.46
CA GLU A 341 -23.20 0.25 28.81
C GLU A 341 -22.12 -0.56 29.54
N VAL A 342 -22.39 -1.85 29.71
CA VAL A 342 -21.51 -2.83 30.33
C VAL A 342 -21.49 -4.07 29.46
N GLU A 343 -20.30 -4.64 29.29
CA GLU A 343 -20.07 -5.92 28.60
C GLU A 343 -19.13 -6.77 29.45
N GLU A 344 -19.23 -8.09 29.37
CA GLU A 344 -18.35 -9.00 30.12
C GLU A 344 -16.93 -9.04 29.53
N THR A 345 -16.81 -8.83 28.22
CA THR A 345 -15.57 -8.78 27.45
C THR A 345 -15.09 -7.34 27.21
N TRP A 346 -15.43 -6.73 26.07
CA TRP A 346 -15.10 -5.35 25.69
C TRP A 346 -16.26 -4.71 24.92
N ILE A 347 -16.37 -3.38 24.95
CA ILE A 347 -17.34 -2.61 24.17
C ILE A 347 -16.67 -2.15 22.88
N GLU A 348 -17.36 -2.30 21.75
CA GLU A 348 -16.89 -1.75 20.48
C GLU A 348 -16.93 -0.21 20.52
N ASN A 349 -15.81 0.43 20.16
CA ASN A 349 -15.65 1.87 20.26
C ASN A 349 -16.22 2.65 19.03
N ASP A 350 -17.19 2.08 18.32
CA ASP A 350 -17.82 2.70 17.15
C ASP A 350 -19.21 3.26 17.52
N ASN A 351 -19.19 4.33 18.31
CA ASN A 351 -20.39 5.02 18.79
C ASN A 351 -20.31 6.55 18.56
N PRO A 352 -20.29 7.02 17.29
CA PRO A 352 -20.36 8.44 17.00
C PRO A 352 -21.73 9.00 17.44
N VAL A 353 -21.73 10.17 18.09
CA VAL A 353 -22.97 10.82 18.54
C VAL A 353 -23.66 11.46 17.34
N LYS A 354 -24.73 10.81 16.87
CA LYS A 354 -25.65 11.38 15.88
C LYS A 354 -26.94 11.78 16.58
N TRP A 355 -27.20 13.08 16.68
CA TRP A 355 -28.39 13.64 17.31
C TRP A 355 -29.65 13.34 16.51
N LEU A 356 -30.76 13.10 17.22
CA LEU A 356 -32.09 12.81 16.70
C LEU A 356 -33.14 13.60 17.50
N ALA A 357 -34.34 13.71 16.95
CA ALA A 357 -35.50 14.37 17.56
C ALA A 357 -35.18 15.80 18.06
N GLY A 358 -34.41 16.56 17.28
CA GLY A 358 -33.95 17.90 17.63
C GLY A 358 -33.00 17.94 18.83
N GLY A 359 -32.25 16.87 19.09
CA GLY A 359 -31.31 16.75 20.20
C GLY A 359 -31.87 16.11 21.46
N LYS A 360 -33.11 15.59 21.43
CA LYS A 360 -33.72 14.86 22.56
C LYS A 360 -33.31 13.39 22.62
N GLU A 361 -32.87 12.85 21.49
CA GLU A 361 -32.38 11.48 21.35
C GLU A 361 -31.03 11.48 20.61
N PHE A 362 -30.27 10.40 20.71
CA PHE A 362 -29.07 10.17 19.90
C PHE A 362 -28.95 8.69 19.50
N LEU A 363 -28.26 8.42 18.40
CA LEU A 363 -28.00 7.06 17.95
C LEU A 363 -26.99 6.36 18.86
N TRP A 364 -27.24 5.08 19.15
CA TRP A 364 -26.34 4.22 19.90
C TRP A 364 -26.24 2.84 19.24
N ILE A 365 -25.04 2.31 19.08
CA ILE A 365 -24.76 0.96 18.57
C ILE A 365 -24.34 0.08 19.73
N SER A 366 -25.00 -1.06 19.87
CA SER A 366 -24.77 -1.97 20.99
C SER A 366 -24.93 -3.44 20.57
N GLU A 367 -24.14 -4.30 21.20
CA GLU A 367 -24.19 -5.75 21.02
C GLU A 367 -25.00 -6.47 22.11
N ARG A 368 -25.72 -5.72 22.96
CA ARG A 368 -26.50 -6.24 24.10
C ARG A 368 -27.49 -7.37 23.78
N SER A 369 -27.90 -7.46 22.51
CA SER A 369 -28.83 -8.49 22.04
C SER A 369 -28.15 -9.83 21.69
N GLY A 370 -26.82 -9.88 21.75
CA GLY A 370 -25.99 -10.91 21.12
C GLY A 370 -25.61 -10.58 19.67
N TRP A 371 -26.24 -9.55 19.08
CA TRP A 371 -25.96 -9.02 17.74
C TRP A 371 -25.77 -7.52 17.79
N ARG A 372 -24.93 -6.99 16.88
CA ARG A 372 -24.65 -5.56 16.75
C ARG A 372 -25.86 -4.87 16.11
N HIS A 373 -26.56 -4.06 16.89
CA HIS A 373 -27.76 -3.35 16.45
C HIS A 373 -27.72 -1.87 16.82
N VAL A 374 -28.60 -1.13 16.14
CA VAL A 374 -28.75 0.33 16.28
C VAL A 374 -29.95 0.60 17.17
N TYR A 375 -29.77 1.52 18.10
CA TYR A 375 -30.73 1.97 19.09
C TYR A 375 -30.83 3.50 19.03
N ARG A 376 -31.97 4.03 19.46
CA ARG A 376 -32.11 5.44 19.86
C ARG A 376 -32.04 5.51 21.38
N ALA A 377 -31.17 6.37 21.88
CA ALA A 377 -30.99 6.67 23.29
C ALA A 377 -31.69 7.98 23.63
N ASN A 378 -32.59 7.96 24.61
CA ASN A 378 -33.22 9.17 25.11
C ASN A 378 -32.24 9.95 26.01
N LEU A 379 -32.04 11.23 25.71
CA LEU A 379 -31.08 12.05 26.45
C LEU A 379 -31.50 12.29 27.90
N GLU A 380 -32.80 12.35 28.19
CA GLU A 380 -33.31 12.62 29.53
C GLU A 380 -33.43 11.36 30.39
N SER A 381 -34.13 10.34 29.90
CA SER A 381 -34.36 9.10 30.65
C SER A 381 -33.22 8.09 30.56
N GLY A 382 -32.36 8.18 29.54
CA GLY A 382 -31.35 7.14 29.25
C GLY A 382 -31.93 5.87 28.62
N GLU A 383 -33.23 5.84 28.32
CA GLU A 383 -33.90 4.70 27.71
C GLU A 383 -33.35 4.41 26.32
N LEU A 384 -33.13 3.12 26.03
CA LEU A 384 -32.65 2.65 24.74
C LEU A 384 -33.73 1.86 24.03
N VAL A 385 -34.12 2.32 22.85
CA VAL A 385 -35.13 1.67 22.02
C VAL A 385 -34.47 1.16 20.75
N ALA A 386 -34.61 -0.12 20.46
CA ALA A 386 -34.03 -0.74 19.26
C ALA A 386 -34.66 -0.17 17.98
N ILE A 387 -33.82 0.17 17.00
CA ILE A 387 -34.21 0.53 15.64
C ILE A 387 -34.08 -0.70 14.73
N THR A 388 -33.00 -1.47 14.92
CA THR A 388 -32.78 -2.75 14.25
C THR A 388 -32.79 -3.91 15.25
N GLN A 389 -33.24 -5.08 14.79
CA GLN A 389 -33.31 -6.31 15.57
C GLN A 389 -33.28 -7.54 14.65
N GLY A 390 -32.73 -8.65 15.12
CA GLY A 390 -32.69 -9.92 14.38
C GLY A 390 -31.41 -10.70 14.64
N ALA A 391 -31.22 -11.80 13.90
CA ALA A 391 -30.01 -12.61 13.98
C ALA A 391 -28.98 -12.19 12.91
N PHE A 392 -28.56 -10.92 12.93
CA PHE A 392 -27.56 -10.37 12.01
C PHE A 392 -26.90 -9.14 12.64
N ASP A 393 -25.69 -8.81 12.18
CA ASP A 393 -25.03 -7.57 12.59
C ASP A 393 -25.31 -6.42 11.63
N VAL A 394 -25.58 -5.25 12.19
CA VAL A 394 -25.36 -3.98 11.51
C VAL A 394 -23.85 -3.77 11.39
N ILE A 395 -23.36 -3.76 10.16
CA ILE A 395 -21.95 -3.56 9.82
C ILE A 395 -21.61 -2.07 9.89
N ASP A 396 -22.43 -1.21 9.29
CA ASP A 396 -22.22 0.25 9.31
C ASP A 396 -23.56 1.00 9.28
N VAL A 397 -23.61 2.20 9.89
CA VAL A 397 -24.72 3.14 9.71
C VAL A 397 -24.37 4.14 8.60
N GLU A 398 -25.02 3.99 7.45
CA GLU A 398 -24.70 4.73 6.22
C GLU A 398 -25.34 6.12 6.19
N ALA A 399 -26.62 6.24 6.58
CA ALA A 399 -27.31 7.53 6.65
C ALA A 399 -28.54 7.50 7.56
N ILE A 400 -28.99 8.68 7.98
CA ILE A 400 -30.23 8.88 8.75
C ILE A 400 -31.04 9.99 8.07
N ASP A 401 -32.15 9.62 7.44
CA ASP A 401 -33.13 10.56 6.90
C ASP A 401 -34.18 10.82 7.99
N GLU A 402 -33.82 11.67 8.95
CA GLU A 402 -34.71 12.02 10.07
C GLU A 402 -36.04 12.66 9.60
N PRO A 403 -36.07 13.56 8.58
CA PRO A 403 -37.31 14.10 8.06
C PRO A 403 -38.30 13.04 7.57
N LYS A 404 -37.83 11.96 6.93
CA LYS A 404 -38.67 10.82 6.52
C LYS A 404 -38.74 9.70 7.57
N GLY A 405 -38.01 9.83 8.68
CA GLY A 405 -37.97 8.85 9.75
C GLY A 405 -37.31 7.53 9.35
N MET A 406 -36.24 7.54 8.55
CA MET A 406 -35.59 6.33 8.01
C MET A 406 -34.10 6.24 8.39
N LEU A 407 -33.65 5.02 8.69
CA LEU A 407 -32.25 4.64 8.87
C LEU A 407 -31.80 3.79 7.68
N TYR A 408 -30.66 4.15 7.08
CA TYR A 408 -29.97 3.34 6.09
C TYR A 408 -28.71 2.74 6.71
N PHE A 409 -28.53 1.43 6.58
CA PHE A 409 -27.42 0.70 7.21
C PHE A 409 -26.95 -0.47 6.36
N ALA A 410 -25.68 -0.84 6.52
CA ALA A 410 -25.11 -2.02 5.90
C ALA A 410 -25.28 -3.23 6.80
N ALA A 411 -25.65 -4.38 6.23
CA ALA A 411 -25.74 -5.66 6.93
C ALA A 411 -25.49 -6.82 5.97
N SER A 412 -25.30 -8.02 6.54
CA SER A 412 -25.25 -9.25 5.75
C SER A 412 -25.89 -10.45 6.47
N PRO A 413 -27.23 -10.51 6.54
CA PRO A 413 -27.94 -11.52 7.31
C PRO A 413 -27.71 -12.97 6.82
N GLU A 414 -27.54 -13.18 5.51
CA GLU A 414 -27.46 -14.53 4.93
C GLU A 414 -26.01 -15.02 4.72
N ASN A 415 -25.09 -14.12 4.41
CA ASN A 415 -23.71 -14.49 4.06
C ASN A 415 -22.69 -13.49 4.62
N PRO A 416 -21.93 -13.84 5.67
CA PRO A 416 -21.03 -12.90 6.34
C PRO A 416 -19.86 -12.40 5.48
N THR A 417 -19.62 -12.98 4.30
CA THR A 417 -18.61 -12.50 3.35
C THR A 417 -19.12 -11.36 2.46
N GLN A 418 -20.42 -11.10 2.44
CA GLN A 418 -21.07 -10.10 1.58
C GLN A 418 -21.50 -8.87 2.39
N ARG A 419 -21.93 -7.80 1.70
CA ARG A 419 -22.38 -6.55 2.34
C ARG A 419 -23.43 -5.86 1.48
N TYR A 420 -24.59 -5.58 2.06
CA TYR A 420 -25.73 -4.97 1.36
C TYR A 420 -26.28 -3.78 2.13
N LEU A 421 -26.90 -2.84 1.42
CA LEU A 421 -27.64 -1.71 2.00
C LEU A 421 -29.06 -2.14 2.32
N TYR A 422 -29.48 -1.81 3.54
CA TYR A 422 -30.82 -1.96 4.06
C TYR A 422 -31.36 -0.61 4.53
N GLN A 423 -32.68 -0.53 4.63
CA GLN A 423 -33.39 0.57 5.27
C GLN A 423 -34.38 0.05 6.30
N VAL A 424 -34.66 0.86 7.31
CA VAL A 424 -35.68 0.59 8.34
C VAL A 424 -36.24 1.91 8.89
N PRO A 425 -37.52 1.98 9.29
CA PRO A 425 -38.03 3.14 10.02
C PRO A 425 -37.27 3.37 11.33
N LEU A 426 -37.00 4.63 11.69
CA LEU A 426 -36.33 5.00 12.95
C LEU A 426 -37.10 4.58 14.20
N ARG A 427 -38.41 4.37 14.07
CA ARG A 427 -39.24 3.79 15.14
C ARG A 427 -39.09 2.27 15.31
N GLY A 428 -38.28 1.63 14.47
CA GLY A 428 -38.23 0.19 14.28
C GLY A 428 -39.34 -0.34 13.35
N GLY A 429 -39.22 -1.59 12.94
CA GLY A 429 -40.21 -2.25 12.09
C GLY A 429 -39.59 -3.17 11.05
N GLU A 430 -40.22 -3.26 9.89
CA GLU A 430 -39.77 -4.09 8.78
C GLU A 430 -38.45 -3.56 8.19
N ILE A 431 -37.47 -4.44 8.07
CA ILE A 431 -36.19 -4.16 7.44
C ILE A 431 -36.28 -4.53 5.97
N GLN A 432 -35.91 -3.59 5.10
CA GLN A 432 -35.99 -3.76 3.65
C GLN A 432 -34.62 -3.63 3.03
N ARG A 433 -34.25 -4.60 2.19
CA ARG A 433 -33.02 -4.53 1.41
C ARG A 433 -33.20 -3.52 0.28
N VAL A 434 -32.31 -2.53 0.22
CA VAL A 434 -32.23 -1.53 -0.86
C VAL A 434 -31.40 -2.06 -2.01
N THR A 435 -30.30 -2.74 -1.71
CA THR A 435 -29.45 -3.33 -2.75
C THR A 435 -30.19 -4.40 -3.56
N PRO A 436 -30.09 -4.42 -4.91
CA PRO A 436 -30.81 -5.40 -5.73
C PRO A 436 -30.50 -6.85 -5.35
N ALA A 437 -31.53 -7.70 -5.30
CA ALA A 437 -31.39 -9.11 -4.92
C ALA A 437 -30.49 -9.91 -5.90
N GLY A 438 -30.48 -9.53 -7.19
CA GLY A 438 -29.68 -10.19 -8.23
C GLY A 438 -28.19 -9.81 -8.25
N GLN A 439 -27.73 -8.92 -7.37
CA GLN A 439 -26.34 -8.47 -7.33
C GLN A 439 -25.72 -8.93 -6.00
N SER A 440 -24.98 -10.04 -6.04
CA SER A 440 -24.30 -10.61 -4.87
C SER A 440 -22.83 -10.20 -4.81
N GLY A 441 -22.37 -9.82 -3.62
CA GLY A 441 -21.00 -9.39 -3.39
C GLY A 441 -20.90 -8.33 -2.29
N TRP A 442 -20.00 -7.37 -2.50
CA TRP A 442 -19.72 -6.30 -1.58
C TRP A 442 -20.19 -4.95 -2.15
N HIS A 443 -21.07 -4.28 -1.43
CA HIS A 443 -21.63 -3.00 -1.82
C HIS A 443 -21.30 -1.93 -0.79
N THR A 444 -20.90 -0.75 -1.25
CA THR A 444 -20.73 0.45 -0.42
C THR A 444 -21.55 1.59 -1.00
N TYR A 445 -22.04 2.47 -0.13
CA TYR A 445 -22.89 3.59 -0.52
C TYR A 445 -22.41 4.87 0.17
N GLN A 446 -22.28 5.94 -0.60
CA GLN A 446 -22.16 7.29 -0.08
C GLN A 446 -23.45 8.03 -0.40
N ILE A 447 -24.36 8.07 0.56
CA ILE A 447 -25.69 8.66 0.41
C ILE A 447 -25.58 10.19 0.45
N ALA A 448 -26.22 10.87 -0.51
CA ALA A 448 -26.22 12.33 -0.56
C ALA A 448 -27.06 12.92 0.58
N PRO A 449 -26.81 14.18 1.01
CA PRO A 449 -27.59 14.84 2.07
C PRO A 449 -29.10 14.97 1.78
N SER A 450 -29.52 14.87 0.51
CA SER A 450 -30.94 14.84 0.13
C SER A 450 -31.62 13.50 0.42
N PHE A 451 -30.85 12.43 0.64
CA PHE A 451 -31.28 11.03 0.79
C PHE A 451 -32.02 10.45 -0.43
N GLU A 452 -32.03 11.16 -1.56
CA GLU A 452 -32.70 10.72 -2.80
C GLU A 452 -31.77 9.96 -3.73
N VAL A 453 -30.45 10.13 -3.57
CA VAL A 453 -29.42 9.56 -4.43
C VAL A 453 -28.21 9.13 -3.61
N ALA A 454 -27.43 8.19 -4.15
CA ALA A 454 -26.18 7.74 -3.56
C ALA A 454 -25.15 7.43 -4.66
N ILE A 455 -23.88 7.58 -4.32
CA ILE A 455 -22.80 6.91 -5.05
C ILE A 455 -22.66 5.51 -4.49
N HIS A 456 -22.97 4.53 -5.32
CA HIS A 456 -22.89 3.11 -5.03
C HIS A 456 -21.65 2.52 -5.70
N THR A 457 -20.85 1.76 -4.96
CA THR A 457 -19.80 0.93 -5.53
C THR A 457 -20.12 -0.53 -5.25
N PHE A 458 -20.11 -1.35 -6.31
CA PHE A 458 -20.24 -2.80 -6.23
C PHE A 458 -18.97 -3.47 -6.74
N SER A 459 -18.53 -4.51 -6.04
CA SER A 459 -17.58 -5.48 -6.56
C SER A 459 -17.83 -6.85 -5.94
N ASN A 460 -17.25 -7.88 -6.53
CA ASN A 460 -17.13 -9.19 -5.91
C ASN A 460 -15.77 -9.79 -6.26
N LEU A 461 -15.48 -11.00 -5.79
CA LEU A 461 -14.17 -11.61 -5.99
C LEU A 461 -13.74 -11.74 -7.47
N THR A 462 -14.69 -11.74 -8.41
CA THR A 462 -14.43 -11.92 -9.85
C THR A 462 -14.78 -10.71 -10.71
N THR A 463 -15.42 -9.69 -10.12
CA THR A 463 -15.93 -8.52 -10.82
C THR A 463 -15.23 -7.26 -10.29
N PRO A 464 -14.40 -6.58 -11.11
CA PRO A 464 -13.80 -5.31 -10.76
C PRO A 464 -14.86 -4.26 -10.35
N PRO A 465 -14.50 -3.25 -9.53
CA PRO A 465 -15.46 -2.29 -9.00
C PRO A 465 -16.24 -1.55 -10.09
N ARG A 466 -17.56 -1.53 -9.98
CA ARG A 466 -18.46 -0.65 -10.72
C ARG A 466 -18.97 0.42 -9.77
N THR A 467 -18.80 1.69 -10.13
CA THR A 467 -19.26 2.85 -9.35
C THR A 467 -20.30 3.62 -10.12
N GLU A 468 -21.46 3.84 -9.49
CA GLU A 468 -22.67 4.35 -10.11
C GLU A 468 -23.35 5.37 -9.20
N VAL A 469 -24.11 6.27 -9.80
CA VAL A 469 -25.12 7.07 -9.12
C VAL A 469 -26.43 6.29 -9.19
N VAL A 470 -27.05 6.09 -8.03
CA VAL A 470 -28.35 5.40 -7.91
C VAL A 470 -29.37 6.27 -7.18
N ARG A 471 -30.64 6.21 -7.57
CA ARG A 471 -31.76 6.77 -6.78
C ARG A 471 -32.13 5.84 -5.63
N LEU A 472 -32.42 6.43 -4.48
CA LEU A 472 -32.94 5.75 -3.30
C LEU A 472 -34.45 6.04 -3.14
N PRO A 473 -35.22 5.12 -2.53
CA PRO A 473 -34.79 3.83 -1.99
C PRO A 473 -34.79 2.67 -3.02
N GLY A 474 -35.20 2.91 -4.27
CA GLY A 474 -35.41 1.85 -5.28
C GLY A 474 -34.15 1.28 -5.95
N HIS A 475 -32.98 1.88 -5.73
CA HIS A 475 -31.72 1.53 -6.39
C HIS A 475 -31.79 1.63 -7.93
N GLU A 476 -32.44 2.67 -8.45
CA GLU A 476 -32.45 2.91 -9.90
C GLU A 476 -31.11 3.52 -10.33
N VAL A 477 -30.37 2.86 -11.21
CA VAL A 477 -29.13 3.39 -11.77
C VAL A 477 -29.44 4.60 -12.65
N VAL A 478 -28.94 5.77 -12.27
CA VAL A 478 -29.10 7.02 -13.03
C VAL A 478 -27.92 7.21 -13.98
N ARG A 479 -26.71 6.97 -13.48
CA ARG A 479 -25.47 7.24 -14.21
C ARG A 479 -24.35 6.34 -13.74
N THR A 480 -23.56 5.83 -14.67
CA THR A 480 -22.34 5.07 -14.36
C THR A 480 -21.14 6.03 -14.35
N LEU A 481 -20.38 6.05 -13.25
CA LEU A 481 -19.20 6.91 -13.08
C LEU A 481 -17.90 6.19 -13.46
N ALA A 482 -17.81 4.91 -13.15
CA ALA A 482 -16.72 4.03 -13.53
C ALA A 482 -17.26 2.60 -13.63
N ASP A 483 -17.02 1.92 -14.74
CA ASP A 483 -17.48 0.53 -14.94
C ASP A 483 -16.35 -0.47 -15.15
N ASN A 484 -15.11 0.02 -15.25
CA ASN A 484 -13.94 -0.80 -15.53
C ASN A 484 -14.08 -1.62 -16.83
N GLN A 485 -14.79 -1.13 -17.86
CA GLN A 485 -15.02 -1.91 -19.09
C GLN A 485 -13.72 -2.35 -19.78
N VAL A 486 -12.74 -1.46 -19.90
CA VAL A 486 -11.41 -1.78 -20.47
C VAL A 486 -10.74 -2.93 -19.72
N LEU A 487 -10.80 -2.91 -18.38
CA LEU A 487 -10.26 -3.99 -17.57
C LEU A 487 -11.08 -5.27 -17.76
N LYS A 488 -12.41 -5.21 -17.71
CA LYS A 488 -13.29 -6.37 -17.90
C LYS A 488 -13.07 -7.04 -19.26
N ASP A 489 -12.95 -6.28 -20.34
CA ASP A 489 -12.68 -6.79 -21.69
C ASP A 489 -11.34 -7.52 -21.75
N LYS A 490 -10.32 -6.97 -21.07
CA LYS A 490 -9.00 -7.59 -20.96
C LYS A 490 -9.02 -8.87 -20.14
N LEU A 491 -9.71 -8.87 -19.00
CA LEU A 491 -9.88 -10.06 -18.15
C LEU A 491 -10.67 -11.15 -18.87
N ALA A 492 -11.67 -10.80 -19.69
CA ALA A 492 -12.45 -11.76 -20.47
C ALA A 492 -11.60 -12.51 -21.51
N GLN A 493 -10.55 -11.88 -22.03
CA GLN A 493 -9.61 -12.50 -22.96
C GLN A 493 -8.60 -13.41 -22.24
N TRP A 494 -8.41 -13.23 -20.93
CA TRP A 494 -7.36 -13.92 -20.17
C TRP A 494 -7.93 -14.95 -19.22
N LYS A 495 -7.57 -16.21 -19.47
CA LYS A 495 -7.96 -17.31 -18.59
C LYS A 495 -6.88 -17.49 -17.52
N PHE A 496 -7.20 -17.10 -16.29
CA PHE A 496 -6.39 -17.38 -15.11
C PHE A 496 -7.28 -17.88 -13.96
N PRO A 497 -6.71 -18.60 -12.98
CA PRO A 497 -7.43 -19.07 -11.80
C PRO A 497 -8.23 -17.96 -11.12
N GLN A 498 -9.52 -18.20 -11.01
CA GLN A 498 -10.44 -17.31 -10.30
C GLN A 498 -10.60 -17.77 -8.85
N PRO A 499 -10.86 -16.83 -7.93
CA PRO A 499 -11.22 -17.14 -6.56
C PRO A 499 -12.59 -17.83 -6.45
N GLU A 500 -12.71 -18.74 -5.50
CA GLU A 500 -13.96 -19.42 -5.12
C GLU A 500 -14.18 -19.28 -3.61
N LEU A 501 -15.40 -18.90 -3.20
CA LEU A 501 -15.82 -18.97 -1.79
C LEU A 501 -16.13 -20.42 -1.40
N PHE A 502 -15.82 -20.77 -0.17
CA PHE A 502 -16.19 -22.05 0.42
C PHE A 502 -16.44 -21.90 1.92
N ARG A 503 -16.98 -22.96 2.52
CA ARG A 503 -16.98 -23.16 3.96
C ARG A 503 -16.25 -24.43 4.37
N VAL A 504 -15.68 -24.43 5.56
CA VAL A 504 -14.94 -25.55 6.15
C VAL A 504 -15.48 -25.84 7.56
N ASP A 505 -15.88 -27.09 7.78
CA ASP A 505 -16.24 -27.59 9.10
C ASP A 505 -14.95 -28.02 9.82
N ILE A 506 -14.70 -27.44 10.99
CA ILE A 506 -13.53 -27.74 11.82
C ILE A 506 -13.85 -28.64 13.02
N GLY A 507 -15.07 -29.18 13.07
CA GLY A 507 -15.60 -30.02 14.14
C GLY A 507 -16.44 -29.24 15.15
N ASN A 508 -17.16 -29.98 16.00
CA ASN A 508 -18.02 -29.45 17.08
C ASN A 508 -19.09 -28.43 16.61
N GLY A 509 -19.55 -28.57 15.37
CA GLY A 509 -20.55 -27.67 14.78
C GLY A 509 -20.02 -26.28 14.39
N ILE A 510 -18.69 -26.10 14.33
CA ILE A 510 -18.07 -24.84 13.92
C ILE A 510 -17.75 -24.88 12.42
N GLU A 511 -18.47 -24.05 11.67
CA GLU A 511 -18.24 -23.84 10.25
C GLU A 511 -17.63 -22.45 10.01
N LEU A 512 -16.52 -22.40 9.27
CA LEU A 512 -15.76 -21.18 8.97
C LEU A 512 -15.79 -20.86 7.47
N ASP A 513 -15.87 -19.57 7.15
CA ASP A 513 -15.88 -19.08 5.77
C ASP A 513 -14.46 -18.97 5.23
N GLY A 514 -14.27 -19.24 3.94
CA GLY A 514 -13.00 -19.17 3.25
C GLY A 514 -13.10 -18.81 1.78
N TRP A 515 -11.97 -18.43 1.18
CA TRP A 515 -11.81 -18.33 -0.28
C TRP A 515 -10.57 -19.10 -0.72
N ARG A 516 -10.56 -19.57 -1.97
CA ARG A 516 -9.39 -20.20 -2.58
C ARG A 516 -9.18 -19.75 -4.03
N PHE A 517 -7.91 -19.68 -4.44
CA PHE A 517 -7.45 -19.71 -5.82
C PHE A 517 -6.77 -21.07 -6.01
N ALA A 518 -7.17 -21.81 -7.05
CA ALA A 518 -6.63 -23.14 -7.31
C ALA A 518 -6.22 -23.29 -8.79
N PRO A 519 -5.21 -24.12 -9.10
CA PRO A 519 -4.83 -24.39 -10.49
C PRO A 519 -5.99 -24.94 -11.31
N ALA A 520 -6.02 -24.66 -12.61
CA ALA A 520 -7.11 -25.11 -13.51
C ALA A 520 -7.25 -26.64 -13.60
N HIS A 521 -6.21 -27.39 -13.22
CA HIS A 521 -6.17 -28.84 -13.27
C HIS A 521 -5.79 -29.42 -11.91
N THR A 522 -6.79 -29.69 -11.08
CA THR A 522 -6.64 -30.34 -9.77
C THR A 522 -6.91 -31.85 -9.86
N LYS A 523 -6.06 -32.57 -10.63
CA LYS A 523 -6.18 -34.03 -10.82
C LYS A 523 -5.08 -34.79 -10.10
N GLY A 524 -5.43 -35.86 -9.38
CA GLY A 524 -4.49 -36.70 -8.63
C GLY A 524 -4.30 -36.26 -7.18
N GLU A 525 -3.59 -37.06 -6.39
CA GLU A 525 -3.39 -36.82 -4.95
C GLU A 525 -2.07 -36.08 -4.66
N LYS A 526 -2.08 -35.16 -3.68
CA LYS A 526 -0.92 -34.50 -3.06
C LYS A 526 0.05 -33.79 -4.03
N GLN A 527 -0.48 -33.10 -5.03
CA GLN A 527 0.34 -32.44 -6.06
C GLN A 527 0.69 -30.98 -5.74
N HIS A 528 -0.20 -30.26 -5.07
CA HIS A 528 -0.12 -28.81 -4.96
C HIS A 528 0.21 -28.35 -3.54
N PRO A 529 1.20 -27.45 -3.34
CA PRO A 529 1.37 -26.79 -2.07
C PRO A 529 0.14 -25.97 -1.68
N LEU A 530 -0.18 -25.93 -0.39
CA LEU A 530 -1.22 -25.07 0.16
C LEU A 530 -0.56 -23.83 0.79
N PHE A 531 -0.88 -22.65 0.30
CA PHE A 531 -0.36 -21.38 0.81
C PHE A 531 -1.50 -20.52 1.36
N LEU A 532 -1.46 -20.21 2.66
CA LEU A 532 -2.54 -19.52 3.34
C LEU A 532 -2.26 -18.05 3.58
N HIS A 533 -3.27 -17.21 3.39
CA HIS A 533 -3.28 -15.83 3.86
C HIS A 533 -4.10 -15.74 5.16
N VAL A 534 -3.56 -15.12 6.20
CA VAL A 534 -4.22 -15.00 7.50
C VAL A 534 -4.13 -13.58 8.07
N TYR A 535 -5.18 -13.16 8.78
CA TYR A 535 -5.12 -12.10 9.78
C TYR A 535 -5.41 -12.68 11.17
N GLY A 536 -6.61 -13.20 11.39
CA GLY A 536 -6.95 -14.07 12.53
C GLY A 536 -7.14 -13.39 13.89
N GLU A 537 -6.94 -12.07 13.98
CA GLU A 537 -7.16 -11.25 15.18
C GLU A 537 -8.43 -10.39 15.11
N PRO A 538 -8.93 -9.84 16.26
CA PRO A 538 -10.19 -9.09 16.37
C PRO A 538 -10.37 -7.86 15.51
N HIS A 539 -9.35 -7.40 14.81
CA HIS A 539 -9.44 -6.19 14.00
C HIS A 539 -9.83 -6.45 12.54
N GLY A 540 -9.65 -7.66 12.01
CA GLY A 540 -9.70 -7.89 10.56
C GLY A 540 -10.56 -9.07 10.11
N GLN A 541 -11.17 -8.93 8.94
CA GLN A 541 -11.83 -9.98 8.16
C GLN A 541 -11.15 -10.10 6.80
N VAL A 542 -10.55 -11.26 6.49
CA VAL A 542 -9.85 -11.47 5.20
C VAL A 542 -10.70 -12.24 4.18
N VAL A 543 -11.80 -12.84 4.62
CA VAL A 543 -12.76 -13.55 3.75
C VAL A 543 -13.95 -12.66 3.48
N ARG A 544 -13.85 -11.90 2.38
CA ARG A 544 -14.89 -11.02 1.86
C ARG A 544 -15.08 -11.26 0.38
N ASP A 545 -16.32 -11.20 -0.09
CA ASP A 545 -16.70 -11.31 -1.49
C ASP A 545 -16.49 -9.96 -2.20
N VAL A 546 -15.23 -9.54 -2.29
CA VAL A 546 -14.80 -8.22 -2.75
C VAL A 546 -13.61 -8.35 -3.69
N TRP A 547 -13.54 -7.49 -4.69
CA TRP A 547 -12.41 -7.48 -5.64
C TRP A 547 -11.08 -7.22 -4.91
N MET A 548 -10.10 -8.10 -5.11
CA MET A 548 -8.82 -8.07 -4.39
C MET A 548 -7.70 -7.28 -5.10
N GLY A 549 -7.97 -6.72 -6.28
CA GLY A 549 -7.01 -5.93 -7.06
C GLY A 549 -5.68 -6.64 -7.30
N LYS A 550 -4.57 -5.90 -7.20
CA LYS A 550 -3.20 -6.41 -7.41
C LYS A 550 -2.84 -7.62 -6.53
N ARG A 551 -3.36 -7.70 -5.30
CA ARG A 551 -3.13 -8.86 -4.42
C ARG A 551 -3.85 -10.11 -4.93
N GLY A 552 -5.08 -9.95 -5.43
CA GLY A 552 -5.82 -11.02 -6.09
C GLY A 552 -5.07 -11.57 -7.30
N PHE A 553 -4.53 -10.68 -8.14
CA PHE A 553 -3.71 -11.11 -9.28
C PHE A 553 -2.42 -11.83 -8.86
N TRP A 554 -1.79 -11.43 -7.76
CA TRP A 554 -0.64 -12.17 -7.21
C TRP A 554 -1.02 -13.58 -6.76
N TYR A 555 -2.20 -13.76 -6.14
CA TYR A 555 -2.71 -15.09 -5.81
C TYR A 555 -3.06 -15.91 -7.05
N SER A 556 -3.69 -15.31 -8.06
CA SER A 556 -3.94 -15.96 -9.35
C SER A 556 -2.64 -16.37 -10.05
N MET A 557 -1.57 -15.56 -9.96
CA MET A 557 -0.25 -15.89 -10.48
C MET A 557 0.32 -17.15 -9.81
N LEU A 558 0.34 -17.18 -8.47
CA LEU A 558 0.77 -18.38 -7.72
C LEU A 558 -0.11 -19.59 -8.08
N ALA A 559 -1.41 -19.40 -8.25
CA ALA A 559 -2.30 -20.48 -8.68
C ALA A 559 -2.02 -20.96 -10.13
N GLN A 560 -1.63 -20.08 -11.05
CA GLN A 560 -1.17 -20.48 -12.39
C GLN A 560 0.12 -21.32 -12.33
N GLU A 561 1.00 -21.02 -11.37
CA GLU A 561 2.24 -21.76 -11.17
C GLU A 561 2.02 -23.14 -10.52
N GLY A 562 0.91 -23.32 -9.80
CA GLY A 562 0.52 -24.62 -9.24
C GLY A 562 0.26 -24.62 -7.73
N TYR A 563 0.22 -23.46 -7.07
CA TYR A 563 -0.13 -23.34 -5.65
C TYR A 563 -1.66 -23.33 -5.46
N ILE A 564 -2.16 -23.88 -4.36
CA ILE A 564 -3.49 -23.55 -3.85
C ILE A 564 -3.28 -22.39 -2.89
N VAL A 565 -3.84 -21.22 -3.21
CA VAL A 565 -3.80 -20.07 -2.30
C VAL A 565 -5.16 -19.95 -1.63
N ALA A 566 -5.23 -19.90 -0.31
CA ALA A 566 -6.51 -19.84 0.39
C ALA A 566 -6.47 -18.95 1.65
N ALA A 567 -7.64 -18.61 2.17
CA ALA A 567 -7.79 -18.02 3.50
C ALA A 567 -9.04 -18.60 4.19
N VAL A 568 -9.04 -18.56 5.51
CA VAL A 568 -10.17 -18.95 6.37
C VAL A 568 -10.26 -17.91 7.49
N ASP A 569 -11.44 -17.38 7.75
CA ASP A 569 -11.68 -16.51 8.93
C ASP A 569 -12.13 -17.39 10.11
N ASN A 570 -11.28 -17.49 11.14
CA ASN A 570 -11.58 -18.17 12.41
C ASN A 570 -12.56 -17.36 13.29
N ARG A 571 -13.06 -17.96 14.37
CA ARG A 571 -13.79 -17.20 15.39
C ARG A 571 -12.89 -16.15 16.01
N GLY A 572 -13.45 -15.00 16.34
CA GLY A 572 -12.73 -13.85 16.84
C GLY A 572 -12.42 -12.76 15.83
N THR A 573 -12.57 -12.99 14.51
CA THR A 573 -12.43 -11.95 13.48
C THR A 573 -13.62 -11.00 13.47
N MET A 574 -13.52 -9.87 12.78
CA MET A 574 -14.63 -8.90 12.60
C MET A 574 -15.79 -9.38 11.73
N SER A 575 -15.86 -10.68 11.40
CA SER A 575 -16.97 -11.21 10.60
C SER A 575 -18.34 -10.90 11.26
N PRO A 576 -19.36 -10.51 10.48
CA PRO A 576 -20.69 -10.17 10.99
C PRO A 576 -21.50 -11.44 11.32
N ARG A 577 -21.03 -12.18 12.33
CA ARG A 577 -21.57 -13.48 12.80
C ARG A 577 -22.02 -13.43 14.27
N GLY A 578 -22.31 -12.25 14.77
CA GLY A 578 -22.75 -11.99 16.13
C GLY A 578 -21.63 -11.80 17.13
N ARG A 579 -22.00 -11.24 18.28
CA ARG A 579 -21.13 -10.94 19.42
C ARG A 579 -20.34 -12.17 19.86
N ASP A 580 -21.01 -13.30 20.02
CA ASP A 580 -20.39 -14.51 20.59
C ASP A 580 -19.33 -15.12 19.66
N PHE A 581 -19.49 -14.98 18.34
CA PHE A 581 -18.46 -15.35 17.37
C PHE A 581 -17.23 -14.44 17.47
N ARG A 582 -17.44 -13.12 17.57
CA ARG A 582 -16.35 -12.13 17.65
C ARG A 582 -15.62 -12.15 18.99
N LYS A 583 -16.34 -12.30 20.09
CA LYS A 583 -15.83 -12.07 21.45
C LYS A 583 -15.29 -13.30 22.15
N CYS A 584 -15.46 -14.50 21.57
CA CYS A 584 -14.96 -15.72 22.19
C CYS A 584 -13.42 -15.74 22.36
N VAL A 585 -12.67 -14.87 21.69
CA VAL A 585 -11.20 -14.77 21.82
C VAL A 585 -10.74 -13.85 22.96
N TYR A 586 -11.66 -13.24 23.71
CA TYR A 586 -11.33 -12.40 24.86
C TYR A 586 -10.37 -13.12 25.83
N LYS A 587 -9.31 -12.42 26.25
CA LYS A 587 -8.21 -12.92 27.09
C LYS A 587 -7.35 -14.05 26.50
N GLN A 588 -7.55 -14.40 25.23
CA GLN A 588 -6.85 -15.53 24.60
C GLN A 588 -6.45 -15.28 23.13
N ILE A 589 -6.12 -14.03 22.79
CA ILE A 589 -5.57 -13.67 21.48
C ILE A 589 -4.31 -14.50 21.20
N GLY A 590 -4.26 -15.13 20.02
CA GLY A 590 -3.20 -16.04 19.60
C GLY A 590 -3.40 -17.51 20.00
N LEU A 591 -4.30 -17.83 20.94
CA LEU A 591 -4.57 -19.22 21.36
C LEU A 591 -5.65 -19.87 20.50
N LEU A 592 -6.92 -19.45 20.70
CA LEU A 592 -8.07 -20.08 20.06
C LEU A 592 -7.96 -19.97 18.53
N ALA A 593 -7.65 -18.76 18.03
CA ALA A 593 -7.52 -18.48 16.62
C ALA A 593 -6.46 -19.38 15.94
N SER A 594 -5.29 -19.57 16.54
CA SER A 594 -4.23 -20.41 15.95
C SER A 594 -4.62 -21.90 15.94
N GLN A 595 -5.34 -22.37 16.97
CA GLN A 595 -5.90 -23.71 17.01
C GLN A 595 -6.93 -23.94 15.90
N GLU A 596 -7.86 -23.00 15.71
CA GLU A 596 -8.89 -23.12 14.68
C GLU A 596 -8.31 -23.05 13.27
N GLN A 597 -7.29 -22.22 13.04
CA GLN A 597 -6.54 -22.21 11.78
C GLN A 597 -5.90 -23.58 11.51
N ALA A 598 -5.25 -24.19 12.51
CA ALA A 598 -4.67 -25.52 12.38
C ALA A 598 -5.72 -26.60 12.07
N LEU A 599 -6.90 -26.55 12.71
CA LEU A 599 -8.02 -27.46 12.43
C LEU A 599 -8.61 -27.24 11.03
N ALA A 600 -8.76 -25.97 10.62
CA ALA A 600 -9.20 -25.61 9.28
C ALA A 600 -8.27 -26.20 8.22
N VAL A 601 -6.94 -26.08 8.40
CA VAL A 601 -5.99 -26.68 7.47
C VAL A 601 -6.11 -28.20 7.38
N LYS A 602 -6.26 -28.89 8.53
CA LYS A 602 -6.48 -30.35 8.54
C LYS A 602 -7.75 -30.72 7.76
N ALA A 603 -8.84 -29.99 7.97
CA ALA A 603 -10.10 -30.20 7.26
C ALA A 603 -9.97 -29.90 5.75
N LEU A 604 -9.24 -28.84 5.37
CA LEU A 604 -8.97 -28.51 3.98
C LEU A 604 -8.12 -29.57 3.28
N LEU A 605 -7.09 -30.10 3.93
CA LEU A 605 -6.26 -31.18 3.38
C LEU A 605 -7.06 -32.47 3.18
N ALA A 606 -8.04 -32.75 4.04
CA ALA A 606 -8.98 -33.86 3.84
C ALA A 606 -9.96 -33.58 2.70
N LYS A 607 -10.45 -32.35 2.58
CA LYS A 607 -11.40 -31.92 1.54
C LYS A 607 -10.77 -31.79 0.15
N TRP A 608 -9.48 -31.47 0.07
CA TRP A 608 -8.73 -31.25 -1.16
C TRP A 608 -7.60 -32.29 -1.26
N PRO A 609 -7.90 -33.52 -1.73
CA PRO A 609 -6.90 -34.60 -1.78
C PRO A 609 -5.70 -34.29 -2.70
N PHE A 610 -5.84 -33.32 -3.60
CA PHE A 610 -4.77 -32.81 -4.46
C PHE A 610 -3.83 -31.80 -3.75
N ALA A 611 -4.17 -31.31 -2.56
CA ALA A 611 -3.30 -30.51 -1.73
C ALA A 611 -2.28 -31.40 -1.01
N ASP A 612 -1.02 -30.97 -0.93
CA ASP A 612 0.05 -31.73 -0.33
C ASP A 612 0.24 -31.35 1.16
N PRO A 613 -0.05 -32.26 2.12
CA PRO A 613 0.15 -32.00 3.54
C PRO A 613 1.62 -31.78 3.93
N ALA A 614 2.58 -32.19 3.10
CA ALA A 614 4.00 -31.96 3.32
C ALA A 614 4.45 -30.56 2.88
N ARG A 615 3.57 -29.75 2.25
CA ARG A 615 3.89 -28.42 1.72
C ARG A 615 2.77 -27.44 2.02
N VAL A 616 2.67 -27.08 3.31
CA VAL A 616 1.76 -26.02 3.78
C VAL A 616 2.56 -24.80 4.22
N GLY A 617 2.30 -23.65 3.59
CA GLY A 617 2.84 -22.35 3.96
C GLY A 617 1.74 -21.40 4.45
N ILE A 618 2.12 -20.38 5.22
CA ILE A 618 1.21 -19.34 5.70
C ILE A 618 1.86 -17.96 5.64
N TRP A 619 1.08 -16.91 5.40
CA TRP A 619 1.56 -15.55 5.51
C TRP A 619 0.51 -14.59 6.04
N GLY A 620 0.98 -13.53 6.69
CA GLY A 620 0.14 -12.46 7.19
C GLY A 620 0.95 -11.22 7.59
N TRP A 621 0.22 -10.13 7.81
CA TRP A 621 0.78 -8.81 8.16
C TRP A 621 0.21 -8.34 9.50
N SER A 622 1.00 -7.67 10.34
CA SER A 622 0.55 -7.13 11.64
C SER A 622 0.09 -8.27 12.56
N GLY A 623 -1.13 -8.21 13.10
CA GLY A 623 -1.77 -9.35 13.78
C GLY A 623 -1.74 -10.65 12.96
N GLY A 624 -1.87 -10.57 11.63
CA GLY A 624 -1.68 -11.72 10.74
C GLY A 624 -0.25 -12.25 10.69
N GLY A 625 0.75 -11.37 10.87
CA GLY A 625 2.14 -11.76 11.04
C GLY A 625 2.34 -12.51 12.36
N SER A 626 1.76 -12.02 13.45
CA SER A 626 1.73 -12.71 14.75
C SER A 626 1.04 -14.08 14.64
N MET A 627 -0.07 -14.17 13.90
CA MET A 627 -0.78 -15.42 13.65
C MET A 627 0.05 -16.40 12.82
N SER A 628 0.79 -15.91 11.81
CA SER A 628 1.71 -16.72 11.00
C SER A 628 2.84 -17.33 11.84
N LEU A 629 3.37 -16.56 12.80
CA LEU A 629 4.35 -17.05 13.78
C LEU A 629 3.72 -18.09 14.72
N ASN A 630 2.54 -17.82 15.28
CA ASN A 630 1.82 -18.77 16.13
C ASN A 630 1.54 -20.09 15.39
N ALA A 631 1.12 -20.03 14.12
CA ALA A 631 0.91 -21.19 13.28
C ALA A 631 2.19 -22.03 13.12
N LEU A 632 3.30 -21.40 12.72
CA LEU A 632 4.57 -22.10 12.47
C LEU A 632 5.21 -22.67 13.74
N PHE A 633 5.14 -21.93 14.86
CA PHE A 633 5.79 -22.36 16.10
C PHE A 633 4.96 -23.39 16.87
N ARG A 634 3.63 -23.26 16.89
CA ARG A 634 2.76 -24.14 17.70
C ARG A 634 2.29 -25.38 16.96
N TYR A 635 2.19 -25.31 15.63
CA TYR A 635 1.74 -26.41 14.78
C TYR A 635 2.76 -26.76 13.68
N PRO A 636 4.04 -26.98 14.01
CA PRO A 636 5.10 -27.27 13.03
C PRO A 636 4.87 -28.60 12.27
N GLU A 637 4.02 -29.48 12.81
CA GLU A 637 3.60 -30.70 12.12
C GLU A 637 2.73 -30.39 10.89
N ILE A 638 2.06 -29.24 10.86
CA ILE A 638 1.24 -28.76 9.74
C ILE A 638 2.05 -27.80 8.87
N TYR A 639 2.51 -26.69 9.44
CA TYR A 639 3.10 -25.58 8.67
C TYR A 639 4.60 -25.80 8.48
N LYS A 640 5.04 -25.70 7.23
CA LYS A 640 6.44 -25.90 6.82
C LYS A 640 7.16 -24.60 6.47
N MET A 641 6.40 -23.54 6.20
CA MET A 641 6.94 -22.23 5.89
C MET A 641 5.99 -21.14 6.42
N ALA A 642 6.54 -20.04 6.94
CA ALA A 642 5.77 -18.82 7.19
C ALA A 642 6.48 -17.55 6.74
N ILE A 643 5.69 -16.58 6.26
CA ILE A 643 6.12 -15.19 6.05
C ILE A 643 5.34 -14.31 7.03
N ALA A 644 6.04 -13.69 7.97
CA ALA A 644 5.44 -12.77 8.95
C ALA A 644 5.90 -11.34 8.66
N VAL A 645 4.97 -10.49 8.22
CA VAL A 645 5.22 -9.08 7.91
C VAL A 645 4.77 -8.19 9.06
N ALA A 646 5.66 -7.32 9.54
CA ALA A 646 5.46 -6.43 10.68
C ALA A 646 4.74 -7.09 11.89
N PRO A 647 5.18 -8.27 12.37
CA PRO A 647 4.47 -8.99 13.43
C PRO A 647 4.63 -8.33 14.80
N MET A 648 3.71 -8.63 15.71
CA MET A 648 3.84 -8.37 17.15
C MET A 648 4.06 -9.69 17.93
N PRO A 649 5.30 -10.20 17.97
CA PRO A 649 5.60 -11.52 18.55
C PRO A 649 5.53 -11.57 20.08
N ASN A 650 5.51 -10.42 20.75
CA ASN A 650 5.28 -10.29 22.19
C ASN A 650 4.19 -9.24 22.43
N GLN A 651 3.00 -9.69 22.82
CA GLN A 651 1.83 -8.83 23.03
C GLN A 651 2.07 -7.76 24.11
N MET A 652 2.97 -8.00 25.08
CA MET A 652 3.31 -7.01 26.11
C MET A 652 4.05 -5.79 25.57
N LEU A 653 4.54 -5.84 24.32
CA LEU A 653 5.23 -4.73 23.68
C LEU A 653 4.32 -3.82 22.87
N TYR A 654 3.04 -4.14 22.77
CA TYR A 654 2.04 -3.33 22.07
C TYR A 654 1.38 -2.33 23.01
N ASP A 655 0.60 -1.39 22.47
CA ASP A 655 0.01 -0.31 23.25
C ASP A 655 -1.08 -0.81 24.21
N THR A 656 -1.34 -0.02 25.25
CA THR A 656 -2.36 -0.30 26.27
C THR A 656 -3.78 -0.35 25.71
N ILE A 657 -4.16 0.56 24.80
CA ILE A 657 -5.57 0.68 24.38
C ILE A 657 -5.98 -0.53 23.55
N TYR A 658 -5.21 -0.94 22.54
CA TYR A 658 -5.53 -2.12 21.75
C TYR A 658 -5.43 -3.37 22.61
N GLN A 659 -4.28 -3.59 23.22
CA GLN A 659 -3.95 -4.90 23.72
C GLN A 659 -4.73 -5.24 25.00
N GLU A 660 -4.92 -4.26 25.91
CA GLU A 660 -5.71 -4.48 27.13
C GLU A 660 -7.22 -4.61 26.83
N ARG A 661 -7.74 -4.02 25.73
CA ARG A 661 -9.12 -4.22 25.28
C ARG A 661 -9.45 -5.70 25.10
N TYR A 662 -8.56 -6.42 24.39
CA TYR A 662 -8.81 -7.81 24.03
C TYR A 662 -8.22 -8.81 25.03
N MET A 663 -7.14 -8.46 25.73
CA MET A 663 -6.46 -9.36 26.67
C MET A 663 -6.76 -9.07 28.14
N GLY A 664 -7.50 -8.01 28.46
CA GLY A 664 -7.67 -7.52 29.83
C GLY A 664 -6.38 -6.89 30.36
N LEU A 665 -6.40 -6.45 31.61
CA LEU A 665 -5.21 -5.90 32.26
C LEU A 665 -4.15 -6.99 32.47
N LEU A 666 -2.87 -6.63 32.37
CA LEU A 666 -1.76 -7.58 32.50
C LEU A 666 -1.80 -8.37 33.82
N GLY A 667 -2.12 -7.69 34.94
CA GLY A 667 -2.22 -8.32 36.26
C GLY A 667 -3.31 -9.40 36.35
N ASP A 668 -4.36 -9.31 35.52
CA ASP A 668 -5.49 -10.24 35.52
C ASP A 668 -5.31 -11.41 34.54
N ASN A 669 -4.37 -11.29 33.58
CA ASN A 669 -4.25 -12.24 32.47
C ASN A 669 -2.80 -12.50 32.01
N GLN A 670 -1.84 -12.46 32.92
CA GLN A 670 -0.41 -12.63 32.59
C GLN A 670 -0.11 -13.89 31.77
N GLU A 671 -0.75 -15.02 32.10
CA GLU A 671 -0.57 -16.27 31.36
C GLU A 671 -1.17 -16.20 29.95
N GLY A 672 -2.31 -15.53 29.76
CA GLY A 672 -2.87 -15.30 28.44
C GLY A 672 -1.92 -14.51 27.55
N TYR A 673 -1.34 -13.42 28.06
CA TYR A 673 -0.32 -12.63 27.35
C TYR A 673 0.88 -13.47 26.94
N LYS A 674 1.40 -14.29 27.85
CA LYS A 674 2.53 -15.18 27.60
C LYS A 674 2.19 -16.25 26.56
N GLN A 675 1.08 -16.95 26.73
CA GLN A 675 0.67 -18.04 25.85
C GLN A 675 0.16 -17.53 24.49
N GLY A 676 -0.26 -16.27 24.38
CA GLY A 676 -0.66 -15.62 23.14
C GLY A 676 0.51 -15.14 22.29
N SER A 677 1.64 -14.85 22.93
CA SER A 677 2.85 -14.31 22.32
C SER A 677 3.66 -15.39 21.60
N PRO A 678 3.86 -15.31 20.27
CA PRO A 678 4.69 -16.26 19.53
C PRO A 678 6.09 -16.48 20.08
N THR A 679 6.74 -15.44 20.66
CA THR A 679 8.10 -15.56 21.23
C THR A 679 8.20 -16.69 22.27
N THR A 680 7.14 -16.97 23.03
CA THR A 680 7.08 -18.08 24.00
C THR A 680 7.38 -19.45 23.37
N PHE A 681 7.08 -19.60 22.08
CA PHE A 681 7.20 -20.85 21.35
C PHE A 681 8.34 -20.84 20.32
N ALA A 682 9.20 -19.81 20.29
CA ALA A 682 10.22 -19.66 19.24
C ALA A 682 11.15 -20.88 19.12
N LYS A 683 11.48 -21.54 20.24
CA LYS A 683 12.27 -22.79 20.29
C LYS A 683 11.63 -23.97 19.52
N GLN A 684 10.34 -23.89 19.20
CA GLN A 684 9.59 -24.91 18.47
C GLN A 684 9.65 -24.72 16.95
N LEU A 685 10.33 -23.68 16.44
CA LEU A 685 10.55 -23.52 15.01
C LEU A 685 11.21 -24.76 14.40
N GLN A 686 10.54 -25.36 13.41
CA GLN A 686 11.02 -26.50 12.61
C GLN A 686 11.01 -26.23 11.10
N GLY A 687 10.11 -25.35 10.62
CA GLY A 687 10.01 -24.96 9.22
C GLY A 687 10.81 -23.71 8.87
N ASP A 688 10.62 -23.21 7.65
CA ASP A 688 11.26 -22.00 7.13
C ASP A 688 10.50 -20.73 7.55
N LEU A 689 11.20 -19.74 8.09
CA LEU A 689 10.62 -18.47 8.53
C LEU A 689 11.26 -17.29 7.80
N LEU A 690 10.44 -16.44 7.18
CA LEU A 690 10.83 -15.09 6.72
C LEU A 690 10.14 -14.02 7.56
N LEU A 691 10.94 -13.25 8.30
CA LEU A 691 10.52 -12.04 9.00
C LEU A 691 10.70 -10.83 8.08
N ILE A 692 9.67 -10.03 7.88
CA ILE A 692 9.76 -8.78 7.11
C ILE A 692 9.27 -7.65 8.00
N HIS A 693 10.01 -6.54 8.08
CA HIS A 693 9.59 -5.45 8.96
C HIS A 693 10.16 -4.09 8.54
N GLY A 694 9.34 -3.04 8.55
CA GLY A 694 9.82 -1.65 8.49
C GLY A 694 10.56 -1.25 9.76
N THR A 695 11.81 -0.80 9.64
CA THR A 695 12.58 -0.33 10.81
C THR A 695 12.07 1.00 11.37
N GLY A 696 11.25 1.72 10.60
CA GLY A 696 10.55 2.94 11.01
C GLY A 696 9.07 2.71 11.33
N ASP A 697 8.70 1.48 11.74
CA ASP A 697 7.34 1.15 12.16
C ASP A 697 7.03 1.75 13.54
N ASP A 698 6.14 2.73 13.58
CA ASP A 698 5.67 3.42 14.78
C ASP A 698 4.50 2.72 15.47
N ASN A 699 3.97 1.63 14.89
CA ASN A 699 2.83 0.89 15.42
C ASN A 699 3.27 -0.46 16.01
N CYS A 700 3.62 -1.42 15.15
CA CYS A 700 4.19 -2.69 15.59
C CYS A 700 5.71 -2.56 15.71
N HIS A 701 6.20 -1.81 16.69
CA HIS A 701 7.61 -1.46 16.80
C HIS A 701 8.61 -2.58 16.44
N TYR A 702 9.60 -2.25 15.60
CA TYR A 702 10.66 -3.16 15.15
C TYR A 702 11.38 -3.90 16.30
N GLN A 703 11.47 -3.25 17.47
CA GLN A 703 11.93 -3.84 18.74
C GLN A 703 11.37 -5.26 18.98
N ALA A 704 10.08 -5.49 18.72
CA ALA A 704 9.45 -6.77 18.99
C ALA A 704 10.02 -7.88 18.08
N THR A 705 10.31 -7.54 16.82
CA THR A 705 10.97 -8.47 15.89
C THR A 705 12.41 -8.75 16.30
N GLU A 706 13.18 -7.73 16.73
CA GLU A 706 14.55 -7.95 17.23
C GLU A 706 14.57 -8.84 18.49
N GLN A 707 13.63 -8.67 19.41
CA GLN A 707 13.52 -9.56 20.57
C GLN A 707 13.21 -11.00 20.17
N LEU A 708 12.34 -11.22 19.18
CA LEU A 708 12.08 -12.55 18.64
C LEU A 708 13.34 -13.14 17.98
N MET A 709 14.08 -12.35 17.19
CA MET A 709 15.32 -12.78 16.57
C MET A 709 16.32 -13.26 17.62
N ASN A 710 16.49 -12.50 18.71
CA ASN A 710 17.36 -12.87 19.81
C ASN A 710 16.94 -14.21 20.47
N GLU A 711 15.64 -14.41 20.67
CA GLU A 711 15.12 -15.68 21.20
C GLU A 711 15.38 -16.86 20.25
N LEU A 712 15.15 -16.68 18.93
CA LEU A 712 15.45 -17.70 17.93
C LEU A 712 16.94 -18.06 17.89
N ILE A 713 17.82 -17.07 17.97
CA ILE A 713 19.28 -17.25 18.04
C ILE A 713 19.65 -18.04 19.30
N ALA A 714 19.07 -17.71 20.46
CA ALA A 714 19.35 -18.40 21.72
C ALA A 714 19.03 -19.91 21.66
N HIS A 715 18.06 -20.31 20.83
CA HIS A 715 17.71 -21.72 20.59
C HIS A 715 18.37 -22.33 19.34
N GLY A 716 19.35 -21.65 18.74
CA GLY A 716 20.08 -22.12 17.56
C GLY A 716 19.21 -22.27 16.31
N LYS A 717 18.10 -21.52 16.21
CA LYS A 717 17.16 -21.60 15.09
C LYS A 717 17.62 -20.74 13.92
N GLN A 718 17.55 -21.29 12.72
CA GLN A 718 17.82 -20.57 11.47
C GLN A 718 16.53 -19.93 10.96
N PHE A 719 16.62 -18.71 10.45
CA PHE A 719 15.51 -17.94 9.88
C PHE A 719 16.06 -16.88 8.91
N SER A 720 15.17 -16.32 8.09
CA SER A 720 15.47 -15.21 7.19
C SER A 720 14.82 -13.93 7.70
N VAL A 721 15.47 -12.79 7.50
CA VAL A 721 14.94 -11.48 7.88
C VAL A 721 15.17 -10.47 6.76
N MET A 722 14.17 -9.62 6.50
CA MET A 722 14.26 -8.46 5.62
C MET A 722 13.78 -7.20 6.36
N PRO A 723 14.70 -6.44 6.96
CA PRO A 723 14.39 -5.10 7.43
C PRO A 723 14.23 -4.15 6.24
N TYR A 724 13.19 -3.32 6.26
CA TYR A 724 13.00 -2.21 5.33
C TYR A 724 13.41 -0.90 6.02
N PRO A 725 14.54 -0.29 5.64
CA PRO A 725 15.06 0.91 6.28
C PRO A 725 14.06 2.08 6.27
N SER A 726 13.74 2.66 7.42
CA SER A 726 12.83 3.81 7.59
C SER A 726 11.41 3.65 7.00
N ARG A 727 10.97 2.44 6.66
CA ARG A 727 9.60 2.20 6.22
C ARG A 727 8.69 2.09 7.45
N SER A 728 7.49 2.64 7.33
CA SER A 728 6.47 2.52 8.37
C SER A 728 5.78 1.15 8.32
N HIS A 729 4.76 0.98 9.15
CA HIS A 729 3.95 -0.24 9.22
C HIS A 729 3.40 -0.72 7.86
N SER A 730 3.16 0.19 6.91
CA SER A 730 2.62 -0.16 5.58
C SER A 730 3.67 -0.66 4.58
N ILE A 731 4.97 -0.47 4.86
CA ILE A 731 6.10 -0.82 3.98
C ILE A 731 5.84 -0.38 2.54
N SER A 732 5.42 0.88 2.38
CA SER A 732 5.04 1.44 1.08
C SER A 732 5.91 2.62 0.67
N GLU A 733 6.62 3.22 1.62
CA GLU A 733 7.46 4.39 1.39
C GLU A 733 8.68 4.06 0.51
N GLY A 734 9.06 5.00 -0.35
CA GLY A 734 10.22 4.88 -1.23
C GLY A 734 9.93 4.15 -2.55
N ARG A 735 10.66 4.55 -3.59
CA ARG A 735 10.54 3.95 -4.94
C ARG A 735 10.90 2.46 -4.91
N GLY A 736 10.09 1.65 -5.59
CA GLY A 736 10.32 0.21 -5.77
C GLY A 736 9.97 -0.68 -4.58
N THR A 737 9.61 -0.11 -3.42
CA THR A 737 9.34 -0.86 -2.18
C THR A 737 8.27 -1.93 -2.35
N ASN A 738 7.11 -1.57 -2.91
CA ASN A 738 6.02 -2.54 -3.15
C ASN A 738 6.46 -3.69 -4.08
N PHE A 739 7.17 -3.39 -5.16
CA PHE A 739 7.64 -4.41 -6.09
C PHE A 739 8.64 -5.36 -5.41
N HIS A 740 9.64 -4.80 -4.72
CA HIS A 740 10.64 -5.57 -3.99
C HIS A 740 10.00 -6.48 -2.93
N LEU A 741 9.01 -5.98 -2.19
CA LEU A 741 8.29 -6.75 -1.17
C LEU A 741 7.61 -7.98 -1.74
N TYR A 742 6.77 -7.82 -2.76
CA TYR A 742 6.09 -8.95 -3.38
C TYR A 742 7.05 -9.88 -4.12
N GLN A 743 8.14 -9.36 -4.69
CA GLN A 743 9.19 -10.18 -5.31
C GLN A 743 9.92 -11.04 -4.29
N LEU A 744 10.32 -10.47 -3.15
CA LEU A 744 10.94 -11.19 -2.05
C LEU A 744 10.04 -12.30 -1.54
N MET A 745 8.77 -11.98 -1.26
CA MET A 745 7.81 -12.97 -0.77
C MET A 745 7.60 -14.10 -1.79
N THR A 746 7.48 -13.77 -3.07
CA THR A 746 7.30 -14.76 -4.15
C THR A 746 8.52 -15.66 -4.29
N ASN A 747 9.73 -15.09 -4.29
CA ASN A 747 10.97 -15.86 -4.34
C ASN A 747 11.09 -16.80 -3.14
N TYR A 748 10.73 -16.33 -1.95
CA TYR A 748 10.75 -17.14 -0.74
C TYR A 748 9.75 -18.30 -0.80
N ILE A 749 8.54 -18.06 -1.31
CA ILE A 749 7.54 -19.12 -1.57
C ILE A 749 8.11 -20.16 -2.54
N HIS A 750 8.71 -19.73 -3.65
CA HIS A 750 9.28 -20.64 -4.64
C HIS A 750 10.43 -21.48 -4.08
N GLU A 751 11.28 -20.89 -3.24
CA GLU A 751 12.44 -21.56 -2.66
C GLU A 751 12.04 -22.53 -1.54
N LYS A 752 11.19 -22.09 -0.60
CA LYS A 752 10.88 -22.83 0.64
C LYS A 752 9.60 -23.65 0.58
N LEU A 753 8.77 -23.43 -0.43
CA LEU A 753 7.55 -24.19 -0.66
C LEU A 753 7.48 -24.72 -2.12
N PRO A 754 8.50 -25.44 -2.61
CA PRO A 754 8.65 -25.73 -4.03
C PRO A 754 7.51 -26.59 -4.60
N LEU A 755 7.18 -26.36 -5.88
CA LEU A 755 6.15 -27.08 -6.62
C LEU A 755 6.42 -28.57 -6.85
N LYS A 756 7.69 -28.99 -6.78
CA LYS A 756 8.09 -30.41 -6.81
C LYS A 756 8.51 -30.83 -5.41
N SER A 757 7.98 -31.94 -4.91
CA SER A 757 8.48 -32.56 -3.67
C SER A 757 9.96 -32.91 -3.85
N ALA A 758 10.84 -32.40 -3.00
CA ALA A 758 12.20 -32.90 -2.93
C ALA A 758 12.16 -34.39 -2.53
N PRO A 759 13.01 -35.27 -3.10
CA PRO A 759 13.11 -36.64 -2.60
C PRO A 759 13.47 -36.59 -1.11
N ALA A 760 12.73 -37.34 -0.30
CA ALA A 760 12.93 -37.40 1.15
C ALA A 760 14.39 -37.80 1.44
N SER A 761 15.19 -36.87 1.95
CA SER A 761 16.52 -37.20 2.48
C SER A 761 16.35 -37.73 3.90
N GLU A 762 16.79 -38.96 4.13
CA GLU A 762 16.95 -39.50 5.47
C GLU A 762 17.90 -38.59 6.27
N LYS A 763 17.42 -38.09 7.42
CA LYS A 763 18.24 -37.36 8.37
C LYS A 763 19.27 -38.32 8.97
N VAL A 764 20.51 -38.27 8.49
CA VAL A 764 21.65 -38.87 9.18
C VAL A 764 22.00 -37.98 10.39
N PRO A 765 22.18 -38.53 11.60
CA PRO A 765 22.51 -37.73 12.78
C PRO A 765 23.95 -37.20 12.70
N VAL A 766 24.12 -35.93 13.05
CA VAL A 766 25.40 -35.22 13.12
C VAL A 766 26.19 -35.70 14.34
N PRO A 767 27.46 -36.16 14.20
CA PRO A 767 28.38 -36.26 15.32
C PRO A 767 29.15 -34.95 15.53
N VAL A 768 29.41 -34.69 16.80
CA VAL A 768 30.06 -33.54 17.43
C VAL A 768 31.45 -33.23 16.86
N ALA A 769 31.78 -31.94 16.81
CA ALA A 769 33.02 -31.35 16.35
C ALA A 769 34.25 -31.73 17.20
N VAL A 770 35.39 -31.93 16.52
CA VAL A 770 36.73 -31.65 17.08
C VAL A 770 37.55 -30.93 16.00
N ALA A 771 38.19 -29.84 16.40
CA ALA A 771 39.01 -28.97 15.58
C ALA A 771 40.38 -29.60 15.27
N ASP A 772 40.93 -29.35 14.06
CA ASP A 772 42.29 -28.81 13.94
C ASP A 772 42.57 -28.17 12.56
N LYS A 773 43.55 -27.28 12.56
CA LYS A 773 44.04 -26.37 11.51
C LYS A 773 44.80 -27.10 10.40
N THR A 774 44.71 -26.61 9.15
CA THR A 774 45.81 -26.01 8.33
C THR A 774 45.45 -25.87 6.84
N GLN A 775 45.71 -24.66 6.31
CA GLN A 775 45.96 -24.10 4.97
C GLN A 775 46.08 -24.96 3.66
N PRO A 776 46.04 -24.30 2.46
CA PRO A 776 45.12 -24.61 1.38
C PRO A 776 45.73 -25.38 0.18
N GLY A 777 44.88 -26.10 -0.54
CA GLY A 777 45.21 -26.76 -1.80
C GLY A 777 44.09 -26.61 -2.82
N THR A 778 44.45 -26.07 -3.97
CA THR A 778 43.67 -25.97 -5.21
C THR A 778 43.30 -27.34 -5.78
N SER A 779 42.05 -27.54 -6.22
CA SER A 779 41.78 -28.40 -7.37
C SER A 779 40.45 -28.05 -8.03
N GLN A 780 40.54 -27.70 -9.31
CA GLN A 780 39.43 -27.65 -10.26
C GLN A 780 38.75 -29.02 -10.39
N ALA A 781 37.42 -29.03 -10.47
CA ALA A 781 36.66 -30.15 -10.99
C ALA A 781 35.90 -29.68 -12.23
N SER A 782 36.30 -30.28 -13.35
CA SER A 782 35.78 -30.19 -14.70
C SER A 782 34.29 -30.49 -14.82
N LYS A 783 33.57 -29.71 -15.65
CA LYS A 783 32.34 -30.14 -16.32
C LYS A 783 32.65 -30.35 -17.79
N GLU A 784 32.26 -31.52 -18.30
CA GLU A 784 32.35 -31.92 -19.70
C GLU A 784 31.50 -31.03 -20.63
N PRO A 785 31.87 -30.92 -21.92
CA PRO A 785 31.29 -29.98 -22.86
C PRO A 785 30.01 -30.54 -23.51
N VAL A 786 29.03 -29.67 -23.73
CA VAL A 786 27.92 -29.93 -24.66
C VAL A 786 28.42 -29.55 -26.06
N GLU A 787 28.57 -30.55 -26.92
CA GLU A 787 28.86 -30.38 -28.35
C GLU A 787 27.63 -29.87 -29.13
N ASN A 788 27.95 -29.10 -30.18
CA ASN A 788 27.10 -28.58 -31.26
C ASN A 788 26.33 -27.28 -31.00
N ALA A 789 27.07 -26.18 -30.91
CA ALA A 789 26.62 -24.88 -31.41
C ALA A 789 27.47 -24.51 -32.62
N GLU A 790 26.82 -24.19 -33.74
CA GLU A 790 27.42 -23.41 -34.83
C GLU A 790 28.20 -22.23 -34.23
N SER A 791 29.32 -21.84 -34.82
CA SER A 791 30.14 -20.77 -34.25
C SER A 791 29.26 -19.53 -34.01
N GLY A 792 29.19 -19.02 -32.77
CA GLY A 792 28.16 -18.04 -32.38
C GLY A 792 28.20 -16.71 -33.17
N ALA A 793 29.28 -16.45 -33.91
CA ALA A 793 29.40 -15.32 -34.83
C ALA A 793 28.67 -15.51 -36.17
N GLU A 794 28.42 -16.76 -36.61
CA GLU A 794 27.68 -17.08 -37.85
C GLU A 794 26.17 -16.78 -37.74
N ALA A 795 25.66 -16.62 -36.51
CA ALA A 795 24.29 -16.20 -36.22
C ALA A 795 24.04 -14.70 -36.49
N TYR A 796 25.08 -13.93 -36.84
CA TYR A 796 25.00 -12.49 -37.08
C TYR A 796 25.25 -12.15 -38.54
N ASP A 797 24.33 -11.39 -39.13
CA ASP A 797 24.56 -10.76 -40.42
C ASP A 797 25.35 -9.46 -40.23
N GLN A 798 26.19 -9.11 -41.22
CA GLN A 798 26.99 -7.89 -41.18
C GLN A 798 26.37 -6.80 -42.05
N ALA A 799 26.33 -5.58 -41.53
CA ALA A 799 26.00 -4.35 -42.23
C ALA A 799 27.08 -3.28 -41.99
N LEU A 800 27.12 -2.27 -42.85
CA LEU A 800 27.98 -1.10 -42.69
C LEU A 800 27.07 0.13 -42.54
N ILE A 801 27.13 0.80 -41.38
CA ILE A 801 26.32 1.99 -41.08
C ILE A 801 27.26 3.14 -40.72
N GLN A 802 27.24 4.23 -41.48
CA GLN A 802 28.11 5.40 -41.32
C GLN A 802 29.63 5.06 -41.25
N GLY A 803 30.04 3.89 -41.75
CA GLY A 803 31.42 3.38 -41.71
C GLY A 803 31.77 2.49 -40.50
N TRP A 804 30.81 2.22 -39.60
CA TRP A 804 30.94 1.21 -38.56
C TRP A 804 30.48 -0.15 -39.06
N THR A 805 31.19 -1.20 -38.64
CA THR A 805 30.73 -2.58 -38.82
C THR A 805 29.64 -2.87 -37.78
N VAL A 806 28.44 -3.18 -38.25
CA VAL A 806 27.28 -3.54 -37.41
C VAL A 806 26.94 -5.01 -37.62
N ARG A 807 26.92 -5.79 -36.55
CA ARG A 807 26.59 -7.22 -36.53
C ARG A 807 25.17 -7.37 -35.97
N ILE A 808 24.26 -7.98 -36.72
CA ILE A 808 22.84 -8.07 -36.37
C ILE A 808 22.44 -9.53 -36.24
N HIS A 809 22.01 -9.95 -35.05
CA HIS A 809 21.60 -11.32 -34.80
C HIS A 809 20.37 -11.67 -35.64
N ARG A 810 20.39 -12.81 -36.34
CA ARG A 810 19.31 -13.24 -37.26
C ARG A 810 17.95 -13.39 -36.57
N GLN A 811 17.94 -13.79 -35.29
CA GLN A 811 16.71 -13.86 -34.49
C GLN A 811 15.95 -12.53 -34.41
N LEU A 812 16.65 -11.39 -34.34
CA LEU A 812 16.01 -10.07 -34.27
C LEU A 812 15.22 -9.77 -35.56
N LYS A 813 15.71 -10.27 -36.71
CA LYS A 813 15.01 -10.14 -37.99
C LYS A 813 13.73 -10.99 -38.05
N ALA A 814 13.72 -12.13 -37.35
CA ALA A 814 12.58 -13.04 -37.31
C ALA A 814 11.51 -12.59 -36.30
N GLU A 815 11.92 -12.14 -35.11
CA GLU A 815 11.00 -11.88 -34.01
C GLU A 815 10.45 -10.45 -33.98
N ASN A 816 11.24 -9.45 -34.39
CA ASN A 816 10.87 -8.05 -34.24
C ASN A 816 11.37 -7.17 -35.42
N PRO A 817 11.01 -7.48 -36.68
CA PRO A 817 11.58 -6.84 -37.86
C PRO A 817 11.36 -5.31 -37.91
N GLU A 818 10.19 -4.83 -37.52
CA GLU A 818 9.88 -3.39 -37.52
C GLU A 818 10.65 -2.62 -36.43
N LYS A 819 10.79 -3.21 -35.23
CA LYS A 819 11.58 -2.61 -34.15
C LYS A 819 13.07 -2.61 -34.46
N LEU A 820 13.57 -3.69 -35.04
CA LEU A 820 14.94 -3.77 -35.53
C LEU A 820 15.20 -2.71 -36.60
N LYS A 821 14.31 -2.57 -37.59
CA LYS A 821 14.42 -1.52 -38.62
C LYS A 821 14.49 -0.14 -37.99
N LYS A 822 13.56 0.17 -37.07
CA LYS A 822 13.54 1.48 -36.39
C LYS A 822 14.80 1.73 -35.57
N ALA A 823 15.31 0.71 -34.87
CA ALA A 823 16.53 0.81 -34.09
C ALA A 823 17.76 1.06 -34.97
N LEU A 824 17.85 0.43 -36.15
CA LEU A 824 18.92 0.69 -37.12
C LEU A 824 18.85 2.10 -37.72
N GLU A 825 17.65 2.62 -38.02
CA GLU A 825 17.45 4.01 -38.47
C GLU A 825 17.90 5.02 -37.40
N LEU A 826 17.56 4.76 -36.13
CA LEU A 826 17.96 5.63 -35.01
C LEU A 826 19.46 5.54 -34.72
N LEU A 827 20.07 4.35 -34.82
CA LEU A 827 21.51 4.17 -34.72
C LEU A 827 22.22 4.94 -35.84
N GLU A 828 21.73 4.86 -37.08
CA GLU A 828 22.30 5.63 -38.19
C GLU A 828 22.28 7.14 -37.92
N ALA A 829 21.19 7.66 -37.36
CA ALA A 829 21.08 9.07 -36.97
C ALA A 829 22.10 9.43 -35.86
N GLN A 830 22.22 8.62 -34.82
CA GLN A 830 23.19 8.82 -33.74
C GLN A 830 24.64 8.79 -34.25
N LEU A 831 25.00 7.80 -35.07
CA LEU A 831 26.34 7.69 -35.65
C LEU A 831 26.65 8.83 -36.62
N LYS A 832 25.66 9.32 -37.37
CA LYS A 832 25.81 10.49 -38.24
C LYS A 832 26.13 11.74 -37.42
N GLU A 833 25.48 11.94 -36.29
CA GLU A 833 25.81 13.01 -35.35
C GLU A 833 27.24 12.85 -34.84
N VAL A 834 27.65 11.65 -34.38
CA VAL A 834 29.03 11.38 -33.93
C VAL A 834 30.07 11.78 -34.98
N VAL A 835 29.86 11.43 -36.25
CA VAL A 835 30.76 11.83 -37.36
C VAL A 835 30.85 13.35 -37.51
N GLN A 836 29.77 14.07 -37.21
CA GLN A 836 29.68 15.51 -37.35
C GLN A 836 30.33 16.27 -36.18
N VAL A 837 30.18 15.78 -34.95
CA VAL A 837 30.54 16.52 -33.73
C VAL A 837 31.89 16.10 -33.12
N VAL A 838 32.34 14.86 -33.35
CA VAL A 838 33.60 14.33 -32.79
C VAL A 838 34.78 14.59 -33.73
N PRO A 839 35.99 14.91 -33.23
CA PRO A 839 37.16 15.17 -34.08
C PRO A 839 37.44 14.04 -35.10
N PRO A 840 37.77 14.36 -36.38
CA PRO A 840 37.89 13.34 -37.43
C PRO A 840 38.89 12.21 -37.14
N LYS A 841 39.99 12.50 -36.43
CA LYS A 841 40.98 11.49 -36.02
C LYS A 841 40.40 10.51 -34.99
N ALA A 842 39.60 11.01 -34.04
CA ALA A 842 38.92 10.17 -33.07
C ALA A 842 37.83 9.32 -33.74
N VAL A 843 37.07 9.89 -34.68
CA VAL A 843 36.07 9.16 -35.47
C VAL A 843 36.70 7.99 -36.25
N GLN A 844 37.92 8.16 -36.79
CA GLN A 844 38.64 7.06 -37.46
C GLN A 844 38.95 5.88 -36.52
N GLU A 845 39.28 6.16 -35.26
CA GLU A 845 39.48 5.11 -34.26
C GLU A 845 38.16 4.49 -33.80
N LEU A 846 37.11 5.30 -33.61
CA LEU A 846 35.78 4.82 -33.23
C LEU A 846 35.17 3.89 -34.28
N LYS A 847 35.39 4.14 -35.58
CA LYS A 847 34.92 3.25 -36.66
C LYS A 847 35.53 1.84 -36.63
N LYS A 848 36.61 1.63 -35.88
CA LYS A 848 37.21 0.30 -35.63
C LYS A 848 36.48 -0.48 -34.53
N VAL A 849 35.50 0.11 -33.86
CA VAL A 849 34.64 -0.54 -32.86
C VAL A 849 33.49 -1.21 -33.59
N THR A 850 33.30 -2.52 -33.38
CA THR A 850 32.14 -3.24 -33.91
C THR A 850 30.93 -2.98 -33.03
N LEU A 851 29.76 -2.80 -33.65
CA LEU A 851 28.48 -2.62 -32.97
C LEU A 851 27.66 -3.89 -33.13
N TRP A 852 27.16 -4.46 -32.04
CA TRP A 852 26.41 -5.72 -32.04
C TRP A 852 24.95 -5.47 -31.64
N PHE A 853 24.02 -5.98 -32.42
CA PHE A 853 22.59 -6.02 -32.10
C PHE A 853 22.25 -7.46 -31.73
N SER A 854 22.02 -7.68 -30.43
CA SER A 854 21.77 -9.00 -29.86
C SER A 854 20.34 -9.10 -29.31
N PRO A 855 19.76 -10.31 -29.24
CA PRO A 855 18.55 -10.56 -28.47
C PRO A 855 18.78 -10.25 -26.99
N GLU A 856 17.69 -10.00 -26.26
CA GLU A 856 17.73 -9.77 -24.82
C GLU A 856 18.20 -11.02 -24.07
N TYR A 857 19.13 -10.86 -23.13
CA TYR A 857 19.53 -11.94 -22.25
C TYR A 857 18.49 -12.16 -21.15
N LYS A 858 18.10 -13.42 -20.94
CA LYS A 858 17.06 -13.77 -19.95
C LYS A 858 17.45 -13.30 -18.55
N GLY A 859 16.63 -12.43 -17.96
CA GLY A 859 16.82 -11.92 -16.59
C GLY A 859 17.83 -10.77 -16.48
N ILE A 860 18.34 -10.25 -17.61
CA ILE A 860 19.18 -9.06 -17.66
C ILE A 860 18.36 -7.95 -18.33
N ALA A 861 18.30 -6.77 -17.72
CA ALA A 861 17.59 -5.65 -18.30
C ALA A 861 18.23 -5.26 -19.66
N PRO A 862 17.43 -4.98 -20.71
CA PRO A 862 17.95 -4.53 -21.99
C PRO A 862 18.69 -3.20 -21.85
N HIS A 863 19.91 -3.11 -22.37
CA HIS A 863 20.71 -1.88 -22.38
C HIS A 863 21.73 -1.87 -23.54
N ALA A 864 22.40 -0.74 -23.71
CA ALA A 864 23.62 -0.63 -24.49
C ALA A 864 24.81 -0.77 -23.54
N GLU A 865 25.86 -1.47 -23.93
CA GLU A 865 27.07 -1.64 -23.10
C GLU A 865 28.32 -1.89 -23.94
N TYR A 866 29.46 -1.37 -23.49
CA TYR A 866 30.78 -1.69 -24.00
C TYR A 866 31.45 -2.84 -23.23
N HIS A 867 32.05 -3.78 -23.96
CA HIS A 867 32.65 -5.01 -23.39
C HIS A 867 34.18 -4.98 -23.39
N PRO A 868 34.89 -4.58 -22.32
CA PRO A 868 36.36 -4.50 -22.36
C PRO A 868 37.06 -5.87 -22.24
N SER A 869 36.40 -6.89 -21.68
CA SER A 869 37.06 -8.14 -21.28
C SER A 869 36.48 -9.38 -21.95
N ARG A 870 37.31 -10.07 -22.75
CA ARG A 870 37.00 -11.40 -23.31
C ARG A 870 36.74 -12.44 -22.22
N GLN A 871 37.50 -12.40 -21.13
CA GLN A 871 37.34 -13.35 -20.02
C GLN A 871 36.01 -13.17 -19.31
N TRP A 872 35.56 -11.92 -19.14
CA TRP A 872 34.25 -11.63 -18.56
C TRP A 872 33.12 -12.15 -19.44
N LEU A 873 33.21 -11.95 -20.76
CA LEU A 873 32.23 -12.48 -21.72
C LEU A 873 32.09 -14.00 -21.62
N VAL A 874 33.21 -14.73 -21.59
CA VAL A 874 33.22 -16.19 -21.40
C VAL A 874 32.56 -16.58 -20.07
N ALA A 875 32.92 -15.91 -18.98
CA ALA A 875 32.39 -16.21 -17.65
C ALA A 875 30.88 -15.96 -17.51
N ASN A 876 30.31 -15.11 -18.36
CA ASN A 876 28.89 -14.75 -18.35
C ASN A 876 28.11 -15.38 -19.52
N ASN A 877 28.65 -16.43 -20.15
CA ASN A 877 28.02 -17.12 -21.28
C ASN A 877 27.65 -16.18 -22.45
N ARG A 878 28.47 -15.16 -22.70
CA ARG A 878 28.34 -14.24 -23.83
C ARG A 878 29.40 -14.53 -24.89
N LEU A 879 29.18 -14.03 -26.11
CA LEU A 879 30.09 -14.28 -27.24
C LEU A 879 31.45 -13.61 -27.01
N PRO A 880 32.54 -14.37 -26.88
CA PRO A 880 33.86 -13.81 -26.62
C PRO A 880 34.39 -12.88 -27.73
N GLU A 881 33.82 -12.99 -28.94
CA GLU A 881 34.09 -12.17 -30.12
C GLU A 881 33.60 -10.71 -29.96
N MET A 882 32.71 -10.45 -29.00
CA MET A 882 32.26 -9.09 -28.65
C MET A 882 33.29 -8.33 -27.80
N ALA A 883 34.43 -8.93 -27.47
CA ALA A 883 35.47 -8.24 -26.72
C ALA A 883 35.92 -6.97 -27.47
N ARG A 884 35.97 -5.87 -26.72
CA ARG A 884 36.26 -4.50 -27.15
C ARG A 884 35.26 -3.93 -28.17
N ALA A 885 34.02 -4.40 -28.12
CA ALA A 885 32.90 -3.97 -28.96
C ALA A 885 31.76 -3.38 -28.11
N VAL A 886 30.80 -2.71 -28.76
CA VAL A 886 29.55 -2.23 -28.13
C VAL A 886 28.43 -3.19 -28.50
N GLU A 887 27.61 -3.56 -27.53
CA GLU A 887 26.43 -4.41 -27.68
C GLU A 887 25.16 -3.65 -27.32
N PHE A 888 24.14 -3.77 -28.17
CA PHE A 888 22.80 -3.26 -27.99
C PHE A 888 21.84 -4.44 -27.83
N THR A 889 21.35 -4.64 -26.60
CA THR A 889 20.28 -5.61 -26.30
C THR A 889 18.91 -4.95 -26.20
N ASN A 890 18.88 -3.61 -26.11
CA ASN A 890 17.68 -2.78 -26.00
C ASN A 890 16.94 -2.52 -27.32
N VAL A 891 17.07 -3.40 -28.32
CA VAL A 891 16.52 -3.23 -29.67
C VAL A 891 15.00 -2.95 -29.66
N ARG A 892 14.23 -3.54 -28.73
CA ARG A 892 12.77 -3.37 -28.65
C ARG A 892 12.34 -2.01 -28.10
N ILE A 893 13.17 -1.40 -27.25
CA ILE A 893 12.95 -0.11 -26.59
C ILE A 893 13.90 0.98 -27.09
N PHE A 894 14.66 0.72 -28.16
CA PHE A 894 15.72 1.61 -28.67
C PHE A 894 15.23 3.05 -28.88
N GLU A 895 14.01 3.22 -29.40
CA GLU A 895 13.38 4.54 -29.57
C GLU A 895 13.08 5.26 -28.25
N GLU A 896 12.59 4.54 -27.24
CA GLU A 896 12.35 5.12 -25.91
C GLU A 896 13.68 5.51 -25.25
N GLU A 897 14.70 4.67 -25.41
CA GLU A 897 16.05 4.96 -24.95
C GLU A 897 16.65 6.17 -25.66
N THR A 898 16.43 6.36 -26.97
CA THR A 898 16.87 7.59 -27.67
C THR A 898 16.16 8.85 -27.20
N ARG A 899 14.97 8.75 -26.58
CA ARG A 899 14.29 9.91 -25.98
C ARG A 899 14.82 10.22 -24.58
N ARG A 900 15.33 9.20 -23.87
CA ARG A 900 15.99 9.36 -22.58
C ARG A 900 17.41 9.90 -22.75
N MET A 901 18.21 9.20 -23.55
CA MET A 901 19.59 9.50 -23.90
C MET A 901 19.67 9.74 -25.41
N PRO A 902 19.64 11.01 -25.86
CA PRO A 902 19.63 11.36 -27.29
C PRO A 902 20.70 10.65 -28.12
N ASN A 903 21.91 10.46 -27.57
CA ASN A 903 23.01 9.78 -28.25
C ASN A 903 23.77 8.78 -27.36
N PHE A 904 23.05 7.79 -26.79
CA PHE A 904 23.71 6.73 -26.01
C PHE A 904 24.73 5.89 -26.81
N ALA A 905 24.68 5.87 -28.15
CA ALA A 905 25.76 5.26 -28.93
C ALA A 905 27.09 6.01 -28.74
N LEU A 906 27.08 7.34 -28.64
CA LEU A 906 28.27 8.13 -28.31
C LEU A 906 28.79 7.79 -26.90
N HIS A 907 27.88 7.61 -25.93
CA HIS A 907 28.24 7.20 -24.57
C HIS A 907 29.06 5.91 -24.57
N GLU A 908 28.56 4.85 -25.21
CA GLU A 908 29.27 3.57 -25.31
C GLU A 908 30.55 3.65 -26.16
N LEU A 909 30.55 4.48 -27.20
CA LEU A 909 31.75 4.75 -27.99
C LEU A 909 32.81 5.53 -27.20
N ALA A 910 32.42 6.37 -26.23
CA ALA A 910 33.35 7.04 -25.33
C ALA A 910 34.03 6.05 -24.39
N HIS A 911 33.30 5.03 -23.87
CA HIS A 911 33.91 3.90 -23.16
C HIS A 911 34.92 3.16 -24.04
N ALA A 912 34.58 2.92 -25.31
CA ALA A 912 35.49 2.28 -26.25
C ALA A 912 36.74 3.14 -26.55
N TYR A 913 36.58 4.46 -26.68
CA TYR A 913 37.69 5.39 -26.90
C TYR A 913 38.63 5.43 -25.69
N HIS A 914 38.06 5.48 -24.49
CA HIS A 914 38.80 5.48 -23.24
C HIS A 914 39.63 4.19 -23.09
N ASP A 915 39.06 3.00 -23.37
CA ASP A 915 39.81 1.73 -23.35
C ASP A 915 40.86 1.63 -24.46
N ARG A 916 40.50 2.00 -25.69
CA ARG A 916 41.27 1.63 -26.90
C ARG A 916 42.29 2.65 -27.33
N VAL A 917 42.06 3.94 -27.07
CA VAL A 917 42.81 5.04 -27.68
C VAL A 917 43.58 5.83 -26.64
N LEU A 918 43.00 6.09 -25.47
CA LEU A 918 43.66 6.88 -24.45
C LEU A 918 44.87 6.13 -23.87
N LYS A 919 45.97 6.87 -23.66
CA LYS A 919 47.17 6.32 -23.04
C LYS A 919 46.83 5.86 -21.61
N GLY A 920 47.05 4.58 -21.34
CA GLY A 920 46.71 3.95 -20.06
C GLY A 920 45.30 3.33 -20.00
N GLY A 921 44.52 3.39 -21.09
CA GLY A 921 43.15 2.85 -21.13
C GLY A 921 42.28 3.50 -20.05
N TYR A 922 41.44 2.70 -19.39
CA TYR A 922 40.66 3.11 -18.22
C TYR A 922 41.49 3.57 -17.00
N GLY A 923 42.81 3.37 -17.02
CA GLY A 923 43.74 3.92 -16.02
C GLY A 923 44.31 5.29 -16.42
N ASN A 924 43.70 6.01 -17.37
CA ASN A 924 44.20 7.32 -17.80
C ASN A 924 44.23 8.30 -16.61
N ALA A 925 45.42 8.84 -16.33
CA ALA A 925 45.66 9.67 -15.16
C ALA A 925 44.93 11.03 -15.20
N GLU A 926 44.67 11.57 -16.39
CA GLU A 926 43.97 12.85 -16.54
C GLU A 926 42.48 12.69 -16.29
N VAL A 927 41.87 11.62 -16.82
CA VAL A 927 40.47 11.26 -16.53
C VAL A 927 40.28 10.96 -15.04
N THR A 928 41.19 10.17 -14.44
CA THR A 928 41.12 9.84 -13.01
C THR A 928 41.20 11.09 -12.15
N ARG A 929 42.11 12.03 -12.47
CA ARG A 929 42.25 13.29 -11.73
C ARG A 929 41.02 14.18 -11.88
N ALA A 930 40.46 14.28 -13.08
CA ALA A 930 39.24 15.06 -13.33
C ALA A 930 38.04 14.48 -12.58
N TYR A 931 37.89 13.15 -12.57
CA TYR A 931 36.86 12.45 -11.80
C TYR A 931 36.98 12.71 -10.29
N GLU A 932 38.17 12.57 -9.70
CA GLU A 932 38.35 12.82 -8.27
C GLU A 932 38.07 14.30 -7.92
N ALA A 933 38.48 15.24 -8.76
CA ALA A 933 38.14 16.66 -8.58
C ALA A 933 36.62 16.91 -8.67
N ALA A 934 35.93 16.28 -9.62
CA ALA A 934 34.48 16.36 -9.75
C ALA A 934 33.76 15.77 -8.53
N LYS A 935 34.25 14.64 -8.01
CA LYS A 935 33.74 14.00 -6.80
C LYS A 935 33.95 14.85 -5.55
N GLU A 936 35.15 15.41 -5.36
CA GLU A 936 35.45 16.34 -4.26
C GLU A 936 34.59 17.60 -4.31
N SER A 937 34.27 18.10 -5.51
CA SER A 937 33.46 19.30 -5.69
C SER A 937 32.00 19.13 -5.28
N LYS A 938 31.50 17.88 -5.16
CA LYS A 938 30.11 17.50 -4.89
C LYS A 938 29.07 18.00 -5.90
N LYS A 939 29.49 18.64 -7.00
CA LYS A 939 28.61 19.25 -8.00
C LYS A 939 27.71 18.25 -8.71
N TYR A 940 28.09 16.97 -8.73
CA TYR A 940 27.34 15.89 -9.36
C TYR A 940 26.52 15.05 -8.36
N GLU A 941 26.51 15.38 -7.06
CA GLU A 941 25.76 14.61 -6.04
C GLU A 941 24.24 14.81 -6.15
N GLN A 942 23.80 15.94 -6.71
CA GLN A 942 22.40 16.24 -6.93
C GLN A 942 22.21 17.08 -8.20
N VAL A 943 22.11 16.40 -9.34
CA VAL A 943 21.88 17.01 -10.65
C VAL A 943 20.53 16.61 -11.20
N GLU A 944 20.03 17.42 -12.12
CA GLU A 944 18.80 17.13 -12.84
C GLU A 944 19.03 15.92 -13.77
N GLN A 945 18.14 14.93 -13.78
CA GLN A 945 18.08 13.87 -14.78
C GLN A 945 16.76 13.98 -15.55
N ARG A 946 16.84 13.98 -16.88
CA ARG A 946 15.67 13.98 -17.76
C ARG A 946 15.32 12.56 -18.17
N SER A 947 14.07 12.18 -17.94
CA SER A 947 13.55 10.88 -18.37
C SER A 947 12.94 10.95 -19.78
N ALA A 948 12.76 9.79 -20.44
CA ALA A 948 12.18 9.68 -21.79
C ALA A 948 10.82 10.38 -22.00
N ASN A 949 10.08 10.68 -20.93
CA ASN A 949 8.77 11.34 -20.97
C ASN A 949 8.81 12.84 -20.63
N GLY A 950 10.01 13.44 -20.57
CA GLY A 950 10.20 14.87 -20.29
C GLY A 950 10.06 15.26 -18.80
N ARG A 951 9.91 14.29 -17.89
CA ARG A 951 9.98 14.56 -16.44
C ARG A 951 11.42 14.68 -16.00
N SER A 952 11.62 15.60 -15.07
CA SER A 952 12.89 15.97 -14.48
C SER A 952 12.93 15.55 -13.01
N THR A 953 14.00 14.89 -12.58
CA THR A 953 14.22 14.50 -11.17
C THR A 953 15.62 14.87 -10.73
N LYS A 954 15.81 15.28 -9.48
CA LYS A 954 17.15 15.49 -8.92
C LYS A 954 17.71 14.18 -8.35
N THR A 955 18.86 13.75 -8.83
CA THR A 955 19.53 12.51 -8.41
C THR A 955 21.05 12.66 -8.49
N LYS A 956 21.78 11.71 -7.92
CA LYS A 956 23.23 11.60 -8.13
C LYS A 956 23.51 11.30 -9.61
N ALA A 957 24.42 12.07 -10.22
CA ALA A 957 24.80 11.86 -11.61
C ALA A 957 25.46 10.50 -11.80
N TYR A 958 25.18 9.83 -12.91
CA TYR A 958 25.81 8.55 -13.24
C TYR A 958 27.33 8.67 -13.41
N ALA A 959 27.79 9.85 -13.82
CA ALA A 959 29.20 10.27 -13.86
C ALA A 959 29.97 10.07 -12.54
N LEU A 960 29.31 9.99 -11.37
CA LEU A 960 29.98 9.74 -10.09
C LEU A 960 30.25 8.26 -9.78
N THR A 961 29.81 7.33 -10.63
CA THR A 961 29.97 5.89 -10.39
C THR A 961 31.44 5.47 -10.41
N ASN A 962 32.20 5.88 -11.43
CA ASN A 962 33.63 5.62 -11.57
C ASN A 962 34.23 6.55 -12.66
N PRO A 963 35.56 6.59 -12.84
CA PRO A 963 36.19 7.44 -13.85
C PRO A 963 35.79 7.15 -15.30
N MET A 964 35.34 5.92 -15.61
CA MET A 964 34.90 5.54 -16.95
C MET A 964 33.56 6.21 -17.27
N GLU A 965 32.60 6.11 -16.37
CA GLU A 965 31.28 6.76 -16.51
C GLU A 965 31.40 8.28 -16.50
N TYR A 966 32.30 8.84 -15.69
CA TYR A 966 32.59 10.27 -15.72
C TYR A 966 33.06 10.74 -17.09
N PHE A 967 33.98 9.99 -17.72
CA PHE A 967 34.47 10.33 -19.05
C PHE A 967 33.39 10.18 -20.12
N ALA A 968 32.56 9.13 -20.05
CA ALA A 968 31.49 8.89 -21.02
C ALA A 968 30.40 9.97 -20.96
N GLU A 969 29.86 10.24 -19.77
CA GLU A 969 28.85 11.27 -19.53
C GLU A 969 29.35 12.68 -19.89
N ALA A 970 30.58 13.02 -19.49
CA ALA A 970 31.17 14.32 -19.82
C ALA A 970 31.43 14.46 -21.33
N SER A 971 31.80 13.38 -22.02
CA SER A 971 31.96 13.37 -23.49
C SER A 971 30.61 13.49 -24.21
N GLU A 972 29.56 12.85 -23.70
CA GLU A 972 28.20 12.96 -24.23
C GLU A 972 27.67 14.39 -24.08
N ALA A 973 27.80 15.00 -22.90
CA ALA A 973 27.45 16.42 -22.69
C ALA A 973 28.30 17.36 -23.55
N TYR A 974 29.57 17.04 -23.78
CA TYR A 974 30.49 17.91 -24.52
C TYR A 974 30.23 17.93 -26.03
N PHE A 975 29.88 16.78 -26.62
CA PHE A 975 29.69 16.64 -28.07
C PHE A 975 28.21 16.56 -28.49
N SER A 976 27.30 16.17 -27.60
CA SER A 976 25.87 15.96 -27.88
C SER A 976 25.01 16.41 -26.69
N THR A 977 23.92 15.68 -26.39
CA THR A 977 23.02 15.94 -25.27
C THR A 977 23.02 14.78 -24.28
N ASN A 978 23.39 15.05 -23.04
CA ASN A 978 23.37 14.08 -21.94
C ASN A 978 21.97 13.97 -21.29
N ASP A 979 21.68 12.87 -20.59
CA ASP A 979 20.43 12.70 -19.83
C ASP A 979 20.54 13.17 -18.36
N PHE A 980 21.76 13.36 -17.84
CA PHE A 980 22.06 14.06 -16.59
C PHE A 980 22.61 15.47 -16.85
N PHE A 981 22.22 16.42 -15.99
CA PHE A 981 22.80 17.76 -16.01
C PHE A 981 24.27 17.68 -15.57
N PRO A 982 25.20 18.35 -16.28
CA PRO A 982 24.98 19.27 -17.39
C PRO A 982 24.62 18.55 -18.70
N PHE A 983 23.56 19.04 -19.38
CA PHE A 983 22.99 18.34 -20.53
C PHE A 983 23.73 18.63 -21.84
N ASN A 984 24.48 19.73 -21.94
CA ASN A 984 25.17 20.13 -23.16
C ASN A 984 26.50 20.85 -22.82
N ARG A 985 27.30 21.16 -23.85
CA ARG A 985 28.65 21.73 -23.71
C ARG A 985 28.68 23.07 -22.96
N GLU A 986 27.67 23.92 -23.18
CA GLU A 986 27.59 25.23 -22.52
C GLU A 986 27.35 25.05 -21.02
N GLU A 987 26.41 24.18 -20.66
CA GLU A 987 26.13 23.82 -19.28
C GLU A 987 27.32 23.09 -18.63
N LEU A 988 28.03 22.24 -19.37
CA LEU A 988 29.22 21.54 -18.89
C LEU A 988 30.35 22.53 -18.58
N LEU A 989 30.54 23.54 -19.42
CA LEU A 989 31.51 24.60 -19.20
C LEU A 989 31.17 25.44 -17.95
N GLN A 990 29.90 25.63 -17.63
CA GLN A 990 29.47 26.36 -16.44
C GLN A 990 29.55 25.52 -15.17
N HIS A 991 29.09 24.26 -15.24
CA HIS A 991 29.00 23.35 -14.10
C HIS A 991 30.36 22.78 -13.73
N ASP A 992 31.11 22.31 -14.72
CA ASP A 992 32.41 21.66 -14.56
C ASP A 992 33.43 22.17 -15.59
N SER A 993 33.76 23.45 -15.48
CA SER A 993 34.71 24.11 -16.37
C SER A 993 36.10 23.44 -16.47
N GLN A 994 36.47 22.62 -15.48
CA GLN A 994 37.78 21.97 -15.41
C GLN A 994 37.88 20.75 -16.33
N VAL A 995 36.75 20.08 -16.64
CA VAL A 995 36.76 18.88 -17.50
C VAL A 995 36.85 19.24 -18.98
N VAL A 996 36.37 20.42 -19.38
CA VAL A 996 36.35 20.86 -20.79
C VAL A 996 37.74 20.89 -21.43
N PRO A 997 38.78 21.51 -20.83
CA PRO A 997 40.14 21.44 -21.38
C PRO A 997 40.69 20.01 -21.46
N VAL A 998 40.34 19.15 -20.49
CA VAL A 998 40.76 17.74 -20.46
C VAL A 998 40.12 16.97 -21.60
N LEU A 999 38.81 17.13 -21.84
CA LEU A 999 38.12 16.51 -22.98
C LEU A 999 38.69 17.00 -24.31
N LYS A 1000 38.94 18.31 -24.44
CA LYS A 1000 39.56 18.88 -25.64
C LYS A 1000 40.90 18.23 -25.96
N GLN A 1001 41.77 18.12 -24.95
CA GLN A 1001 43.08 17.47 -25.06
C GLN A 1001 42.95 15.98 -25.42
N LEU A 1002 42.08 15.24 -24.71
CA LEU A 1002 41.97 13.78 -24.85
C LEU A 1002 41.33 13.36 -26.17
N TRP A 1003 40.34 14.10 -26.67
CA TRP A 1003 39.69 13.84 -27.95
C TRP A 1003 40.44 14.41 -29.17
N GLY A 1004 41.50 15.20 -28.92
CA GLY A 1004 42.37 15.74 -29.97
C GLY A 1004 41.76 16.88 -30.78
N GLU A 1005 40.97 17.74 -30.12
CA GLU A 1005 40.42 19.01 -30.63
C GLU A 1005 41.36 20.18 -30.29
#